data_AF-A0A973RHJ9-F1
#
_entry.id   AF-A0A973RHJ9-F1
#
_cell.length_a   1.000
_cell.length_b   1.000
_cell.length_c   1.000
_cell.angle_alpha   90.00
_cell.angle_beta   90.00
_cell.angle_gamma   90.00
#
_symmetry.space_group_name_H-M   'P 1'
#
loop_
_entity.id
_entity.type
_entity.pdbx_description
1 polymer ?
#
loop_
_entity_poly.entity_id
_entity_poly.type
_entity_poly.pdbx_seq_one_letter_code
_entity_poly.pdbx_strand_id
1 'polypeptide(L)'
;MTRLVIVADDLTGAADSAIGFASSESTAVLVDPSAEWPDADVLAVTTESRYLPADQARSFAQSAAHKARANGAVVVKKIDSLMRGNVGAEVAGILDAARGTGEPTIAVVAPAFPRTGRTTAGGVVHVDGAPLEGRGDIAGVLARAGLGSVVIRRADWSSPDLLAARLRDLLAEGADAAIVDAATDDDLADISEATAALSASAVVVGTGGIAAHLARRIGTAGEPAVDSPVAAGPGHPLAVIGSYSPTSRTQSARLVASGYAHIQLPGRGSSASAAETGPAVAAALGSSGVLLTPNLGEEVDKSRASLVAAALGEAVAHALPHASALIVSGGETAAAILARLGASVLWLRRELLPGVVATEIPGLSIPFVLKSGSFGDAEALCAVARAFEPAATTHPQSHTHAPAHHQRSLPVSRPIIAITMGDPVGIGPEIIAKSMNDPALHAQARVFVIGDLARLELAMGLVGSPLTTRRIESVDGALFDESSIDVLDVPGLDPDLPWGELSAQAGHAAYLYIEKAVELALAGSIDAICTAPLNKAALHLGGHKYPGHTELLAELTGTPEVSMMLTAPKMRVIHVTTHIGLVDAVAKIDGPLVYRTIRRGYDLLRRAGIENPHIGVAAINPHAGENGLFGYGEEAEKIQPGVEQAQAEGINAEGPLPADTLFFKAGRGDYDLVVAMYHDQGHGPVKVLGLENGVNITVGLPVVRTSVDHGTAFDIAGKNLADHASMLEAIRAAVGLAAERVEVAK
;
A
#
# COMPACT_ATOMS: atom_id res chain seq x y z
N MET A 1 -12.06 24.59 -21.31
CA MET A 1 -12.80 25.37 -20.26
C MET A 1 -12.86 24.52 -19.00
N THR A 2 -12.26 25.01 -17.92
CA THR A 2 -12.17 24.32 -16.63
C THR A 2 -13.54 23.96 -16.06
N ARG A 3 -13.74 22.67 -15.79
CA ARG A 3 -14.99 22.12 -15.26
C ARG A 3 -14.99 22.02 -13.74
N LEU A 4 -13.83 21.80 -13.14
CA LEU A 4 -13.68 21.65 -11.69
C LEU A 4 -12.46 22.41 -11.17
N VAL A 5 -12.65 23.12 -10.07
CA VAL A 5 -11.60 23.83 -9.34
C VAL A 5 -11.51 23.29 -7.92
N ILE A 6 -10.32 22.84 -7.54
CA ILE A 6 -10.00 22.43 -6.16
C ILE A 6 -9.26 23.59 -5.49
N VAL A 7 -9.84 24.17 -4.44
CA VAL A 7 -9.16 25.20 -3.64
C VAL A 7 -8.45 24.50 -2.48
N ALA A 8 -7.14 24.64 -2.38
CA ALA A 8 -6.32 24.02 -1.34
C ALA A 8 -5.54 25.06 -0.53
N ASP A 9 -5.28 24.77 0.74
CA ASP A 9 -4.48 25.63 1.63
C ASP A 9 -2.96 25.42 1.45
N ASP A 10 -2.55 24.31 0.82
CA ASP A 10 -1.16 23.97 0.56
C ASP A 10 -0.97 23.19 -0.77
N LEU A 11 0.23 23.32 -1.34
CA LEU A 11 0.62 22.70 -2.59
C LEU A 11 0.52 21.16 -2.61
N THR A 12 0.93 20.47 -1.54
CA THR A 12 0.89 19.00 -1.51
C THR A 12 -0.54 18.48 -1.42
N GLY A 13 -1.38 19.14 -0.63
CA GLY A 13 -2.81 18.87 -0.59
C GLY A 13 -3.51 19.13 -1.92
N ALA A 14 -3.10 20.18 -2.64
CA ALA A 14 -3.60 20.49 -3.97
C ALA A 14 -3.33 19.36 -4.96
N ALA A 15 -2.07 18.90 -5.03
CA ALA A 15 -1.66 17.81 -5.92
C ALA A 15 -2.34 16.47 -5.55
N ASP A 16 -2.36 16.10 -4.28
CA ASP A 16 -2.97 14.86 -3.75
C ASP A 16 -4.47 14.76 -4.06
N SER A 17 -5.18 15.89 -4.08
CA SER A 17 -6.63 15.90 -4.36
C SER A 17 -6.95 15.88 -5.85
N ALA A 18 -6.05 16.42 -6.67
CA ALA A 18 -6.25 16.54 -8.11
C ALA A 18 -5.76 15.30 -8.87
N ILE A 19 -4.81 14.54 -8.33
CA ILE A 19 -4.14 13.48 -9.09
C ILE A 19 -5.10 12.39 -9.60
N GLY A 20 -6.18 12.10 -8.86
CA GLY A 20 -7.20 11.13 -9.27
C GLY A 20 -7.92 11.49 -10.58
N PHE A 21 -7.82 12.74 -11.05
CA PHE A 21 -8.42 13.19 -12.31
C PHE A 21 -7.45 13.10 -13.50
N ALA A 22 -6.14 13.03 -13.25
CA ALA A 22 -5.10 13.14 -14.29
C ALA A 22 -5.09 11.97 -15.29
N SER A 23 -5.73 10.83 -14.95
CA SER A 23 -5.82 9.66 -15.83
C SER A 23 -6.76 9.87 -17.02
N SER A 24 -7.74 10.77 -16.90
CA SER A 24 -8.82 10.96 -17.89
C SER A 24 -9.03 12.41 -18.31
N GLU A 25 -8.52 13.38 -17.53
CA GLU A 25 -8.79 14.80 -17.75
C GLU A 25 -7.48 15.59 -17.66
N SER A 26 -7.37 16.67 -18.44
CA SER A 26 -6.21 17.57 -18.33
C SER A 26 -6.21 18.24 -16.95
N THR A 27 -5.19 17.93 -16.15
CA THR A 27 -5.18 18.29 -14.73
C THR A 27 -3.94 19.10 -14.38
N ALA A 28 -4.13 20.25 -13.73
CA ALA A 28 -3.03 21.14 -13.35
C ALA A 28 -3.17 21.65 -11.90
N VAL A 29 -2.04 21.97 -11.27
CA VAL A 29 -1.97 22.79 -10.06
C VAL A 29 -1.44 24.18 -10.41
N LEU A 30 -2.22 25.21 -10.09
CA LEU A 30 -1.79 26.60 -10.09
C LEU A 30 -1.07 26.89 -8.77
N VAL A 31 0.23 27.15 -8.85
CA VAL A 31 1.13 27.38 -7.71
C VAL A 31 1.08 28.85 -7.28
N ASP A 32 1.00 29.76 -8.26
CA ASP A 32 0.86 31.19 -8.03
C ASP A 32 -0.60 31.60 -8.31
N PRO A 33 -1.41 31.92 -7.27
CA PRO A 33 -2.81 32.29 -7.46
C PRO A 33 -3.00 33.61 -8.23
N SER A 34 -1.95 34.42 -8.38
CA SER A 34 -1.97 35.65 -9.18
C SER A 34 -1.71 35.41 -10.68
N ALA A 35 -1.20 34.23 -11.04
CA ALA A 35 -0.92 33.88 -12.42
C ALA A 35 -2.21 33.63 -13.22
N GLU A 36 -2.08 33.69 -14.55
CA GLU A 36 -3.15 33.31 -15.46
C GLU A 36 -3.51 31.82 -15.29
N TRP A 37 -4.80 31.51 -15.33
CA TRP A 37 -5.24 30.13 -15.16
C TRP A 37 -4.98 29.35 -16.45
N PRO A 38 -4.32 28.19 -16.39
CA PRO A 38 -4.12 27.36 -17.58
C PRO A 38 -5.48 26.81 -18.07
N ASP A 39 -5.59 26.52 -19.36
CA ASP A 39 -6.73 25.77 -19.89
C ASP A 39 -6.57 24.29 -19.53
N ALA A 40 -7.09 23.92 -18.36
CA ALA A 40 -7.15 22.56 -17.85
C ALA A 40 -8.60 22.23 -17.49
N ASP A 41 -9.01 20.98 -17.69
CA ASP A 41 -10.33 20.46 -17.31
C ASP A 41 -10.51 20.51 -15.79
N VAL A 42 -9.44 20.17 -15.06
CA VAL A 42 -9.37 20.19 -13.60
C VAL A 42 -8.20 21.07 -13.15
N LEU A 43 -8.50 22.08 -12.33
CA LEU A 43 -7.50 23.01 -11.80
C LEU A 43 -7.49 23.01 -10.27
N ALA A 44 -6.40 22.57 -9.66
CA ALA A 44 -6.17 22.82 -8.24
C ALA A 44 -5.47 24.16 -8.04
N VAL A 45 -6.03 25.05 -7.22
CA VAL A 45 -5.43 26.33 -6.86
C VAL A 45 -4.90 26.22 -5.44
N THR A 46 -3.58 26.33 -5.27
CA THR A 46 -3.02 26.52 -3.93
C THR A 46 -3.14 27.98 -3.52
N THR A 47 -3.63 28.20 -2.31
CA THR A 47 -3.69 29.52 -1.68
C THR A 47 -2.49 29.78 -0.77
N GLU A 48 -1.67 28.74 -0.50
CA GLU A 48 -0.57 28.75 0.48
C GLU A 48 -0.96 29.43 1.81
N SER A 49 -2.23 29.25 2.21
CA SER A 49 -2.88 30.04 3.26
C SER A 49 -2.86 29.38 4.63
N ARG A 50 -2.27 28.18 4.74
CA ARG A 50 -2.24 27.37 5.97
C ARG A 50 -1.76 28.13 7.21
N TYR A 51 -0.74 28.97 7.06
CA TYR A 51 -0.14 29.72 8.15
C TYR A 51 -0.41 31.22 8.08
N LEU A 52 -1.25 31.66 7.14
CA LEU A 52 -1.68 33.05 7.04
C LEU A 52 -2.72 33.38 8.12
N PRO A 53 -2.91 34.67 8.43
CA PRO A 53 -4.07 35.15 9.16
C PRO A 53 -5.39 34.68 8.52
N ALA A 54 -6.38 34.37 9.35
CA ALA A 54 -7.63 33.75 8.91
C ALA A 54 -8.44 34.63 7.92
N ASP A 55 -8.36 35.95 8.06
CA ASP A 55 -8.97 36.92 7.15
C ASP A 55 -8.34 36.88 5.75
N GLN A 56 -7.01 36.75 5.67
CA GLN A 56 -6.31 36.58 4.40
C GLN A 56 -6.63 35.24 3.75
N ALA A 57 -6.62 34.15 4.55
CA ALA A 57 -6.98 32.82 4.05
C ALA A 57 -8.41 32.79 3.49
N ARG A 58 -9.38 33.40 4.20
CA ARG A 58 -10.76 33.58 3.70
C ARG A 58 -10.79 34.33 2.38
N SER A 59 -10.08 35.46 2.28
CA SER A 59 -10.07 36.29 1.08
C SER A 59 -9.50 35.54 -0.13
N PHE A 60 -8.45 34.75 0.03
CA PHE A 60 -7.87 33.97 -1.06
C PHE A 60 -8.78 32.83 -1.51
N ALA A 61 -9.36 32.08 -0.57
CA ALA A 61 -10.33 31.03 -0.89
C ALA A 61 -11.58 31.59 -1.60
N GLN A 62 -12.09 32.74 -1.12
CA GLN A 62 -13.22 33.43 -1.74
C GLN A 62 -12.90 33.89 -3.17
N SER A 63 -11.73 34.49 -3.39
CA SER A 63 -11.31 34.95 -4.72
C SER A 63 -11.20 33.80 -5.73
N ALA A 64 -10.57 32.69 -5.33
CA ALA A 64 -10.45 31.50 -6.16
C ALA A 64 -11.82 30.89 -6.50
N ALA A 65 -12.72 30.76 -5.52
CA ALA A 65 -14.07 30.25 -5.74
C ALA A 65 -14.93 31.16 -6.60
N HIS A 66 -14.83 32.49 -6.42
CA HIS A 66 -15.53 33.46 -7.26
C HIS A 66 -15.10 33.34 -8.72
N LYS A 67 -13.79 33.28 -8.99
CA LYS A 67 -13.24 33.10 -10.35
C LYS A 67 -13.65 31.76 -10.97
N ALA A 68 -13.62 30.68 -10.19
CA ALA A 68 -14.08 29.36 -10.62
C ALA A 68 -15.55 29.38 -11.06
N ARG A 69 -16.43 29.93 -10.23
CA ARG A 69 -17.86 30.02 -10.52
C ARG A 69 -18.19 30.96 -11.68
N ALA A 70 -17.47 32.08 -11.81
CA ALA A 70 -17.61 32.97 -12.96
C ALA A 70 -17.31 32.26 -14.30
N ASN A 71 -16.47 31.23 -14.26
CA ASN A 71 -16.15 30.37 -15.40
C ASN A 71 -17.03 29.10 -15.50
N GLY A 72 -18.06 28.97 -14.65
CA GLY A 72 -18.96 27.82 -14.64
C GLY A 72 -18.39 26.55 -14.01
N ALA A 73 -17.26 26.63 -13.31
CA ALA A 73 -16.61 25.46 -12.71
C ALA A 73 -17.23 25.08 -11.35
N VAL A 74 -17.28 23.77 -11.08
CA VAL A 74 -17.60 23.22 -9.76
C VAL A 74 -16.45 23.50 -8.80
N VAL A 75 -16.75 23.93 -7.58
CA VAL A 75 -15.74 24.24 -6.55
C VAL A 75 -15.71 23.14 -5.49
N VAL A 76 -14.51 22.62 -5.23
CA VAL A 76 -14.24 21.69 -4.13
C VAL A 76 -13.24 22.35 -3.19
N LYS A 77 -13.51 22.30 -1.88
CA LYS A 77 -12.56 22.75 -0.87
C LYS A 77 -11.76 21.56 -0.34
N LYS A 78 -10.46 21.55 -0.62
CA LYS A 78 -9.53 20.64 0.03
C LYS A 78 -9.18 21.15 1.43
N ILE A 79 -9.28 20.26 2.42
CA ILE A 79 -8.85 20.47 3.81
C ILE A 79 -7.84 19.41 4.25
N ASP A 80 -7.02 19.73 5.24
CA ASP A 80 -6.10 18.78 5.87
C ASP A 80 -6.84 17.75 6.73
N SER A 81 -6.44 16.48 6.65
CA SER A 81 -7.09 15.39 7.41
C SER A 81 -6.90 15.47 8.93
N LEU A 82 -5.95 16.30 9.40
CA LEU A 82 -5.75 16.61 10.82
C LEU A 82 -6.27 18.02 11.16
N MET A 83 -7.12 18.59 10.31
CA MET A 83 -7.76 19.90 10.50
C MET A 83 -6.75 21.03 10.77
N ARG A 84 -5.55 20.95 10.18
CA ARG A 84 -4.57 22.05 10.20
C ARG A 84 -5.00 23.17 9.26
N GLY A 85 -4.54 24.39 9.53
CA GLY A 85 -4.83 25.58 8.72
C GLY A 85 -6.14 26.27 9.09
N ASN A 86 -6.62 27.12 8.19
CA ASN A 86 -7.74 28.04 8.40
C ASN A 86 -9.08 27.48 7.89
N VAL A 87 -9.35 26.19 8.15
CA VAL A 87 -10.48 25.44 7.55
C VAL A 87 -11.81 26.20 7.61
N GLY A 88 -12.23 26.67 8.79
CA GLY A 88 -13.50 27.39 8.92
C GLY A 88 -13.54 28.70 8.13
N ALA A 89 -12.46 29.47 8.12
CA ALA A 89 -12.39 30.76 7.44
C ALA A 89 -12.41 30.59 5.91
N GLU A 90 -11.72 29.57 5.38
CA GLU A 90 -11.73 29.27 3.95
C GLU A 90 -13.08 28.72 3.48
N VAL A 91 -13.73 27.84 4.27
CA VAL A 91 -15.08 27.36 3.98
C VAL A 91 -16.07 28.54 3.94
N ALA A 92 -15.96 29.48 4.88
CA ALA A 92 -16.78 30.69 4.87
C ALA A 92 -16.56 31.51 3.60
N GLY A 93 -15.31 31.72 3.18
CA GLY A 93 -14.98 32.44 1.95
C GLY A 93 -15.56 31.79 0.69
N ILE A 94 -15.53 30.45 0.61
CA ILE A 94 -16.12 29.72 -0.51
C ILE A 94 -17.64 29.82 -0.52
N LEU A 95 -18.29 29.73 0.65
CA LEU A 95 -19.73 29.91 0.77
C LEU A 95 -20.17 31.34 0.41
N ASP A 96 -19.40 32.36 0.81
CA ASP A 96 -19.66 33.75 0.41
C ASP A 96 -19.63 33.92 -1.11
N ALA A 97 -18.61 33.35 -1.77
CA ALA A 97 -18.51 33.37 -3.22
C ALA A 97 -19.66 32.61 -3.90
N ALA A 98 -20.06 31.47 -3.34
CA ALA A 98 -21.18 30.69 -3.87
C ALA A 98 -22.51 31.44 -3.76
N ARG A 99 -22.81 31.99 -2.57
CA ARG A 99 -24.07 32.68 -2.27
C ARG A 99 -24.18 34.05 -2.95
N GLY A 100 -23.05 34.66 -3.33
CA GLY A 100 -23.02 35.88 -4.14
C GLY A 100 -23.77 35.77 -5.48
N THR A 101 -24.05 34.54 -5.93
CA THR A 101 -24.86 34.25 -7.14
C THR A 101 -26.38 34.28 -6.89
N GLY A 102 -26.82 34.36 -5.63
CA GLY A 102 -28.23 34.32 -5.23
C GLY A 102 -28.80 32.91 -4.98
N GLU A 103 -28.04 31.85 -5.29
CA GLU A 103 -28.46 30.47 -5.05
C GLU A 103 -28.12 30.01 -3.62
N PRO A 104 -29.07 29.36 -2.90
CA PRO A 104 -28.78 28.70 -1.64
C PRO A 104 -27.67 27.66 -1.83
N THR A 105 -26.67 27.70 -0.96
CA THR A 105 -25.54 26.76 -0.99
C THR A 105 -25.19 26.28 0.41
N ILE A 106 -24.98 24.97 0.55
CA ILE A 106 -24.52 24.30 1.76
C ILE A 106 -23.12 23.69 1.56
N ALA A 107 -22.28 23.74 2.60
CA ALA A 107 -21.02 23.00 2.63
C ALA A 107 -21.24 21.57 3.15
N VAL A 108 -20.87 20.56 2.37
CA VAL A 108 -20.86 19.16 2.82
C VAL A 108 -19.45 18.81 3.29
N VAL A 109 -19.27 18.69 4.60
CA VAL A 109 -17.97 18.56 5.26
C VAL A 109 -17.70 17.11 5.64
N ALA A 110 -16.77 16.48 4.92
CA ALA A 110 -16.37 15.09 5.08
C ALA A 110 -14.83 15.00 5.17
N PRO A 111 -14.25 15.22 6.37
CA PRO A 111 -12.79 15.22 6.56
C PRO A 111 -12.18 13.83 6.71
N ALA A 112 -12.97 12.76 6.68
CA ALA A 112 -12.46 11.40 6.84
C ALA A 112 -11.42 11.09 5.76
N PHE A 113 -10.44 10.27 6.14
CA PHE A 113 -9.45 9.72 5.23
C PHE A 113 -9.07 8.28 5.65
N PRO A 114 -9.98 7.31 5.43
CA PRO A 114 -9.95 5.98 6.03
C PRO A 114 -8.67 5.18 5.83
N ARG A 115 -8.14 5.15 4.59
CA ARG A 115 -6.86 4.50 4.22
C ARG A 115 -5.63 4.93 5.04
N THR A 116 -5.81 5.95 5.84
CA THR A 116 -4.78 6.71 6.52
C THR A 116 -5.05 6.75 8.03
N GLY A 117 -6.07 6.00 8.50
CA GLY A 117 -6.48 5.90 9.89
C GLY A 117 -7.33 7.08 10.37
N ARG A 118 -7.74 8.00 9.49
CA ARG A 118 -8.56 9.16 9.86
C ARG A 118 -10.02 8.90 9.55
N THR A 119 -10.88 9.00 10.57
CA THR A 119 -12.32 8.83 10.45
C THR A 119 -13.06 10.01 11.08
N THR A 120 -14.34 10.14 10.82
CA THR A 120 -15.20 11.16 11.45
C THR A 120 -16.35 10.45 12.15
N ALA A 121 -16.50 10.69 13.44
CA ALA A 121 -17.59 10.16 14.25
C ALA A 121 -18.10 11.23 15.22
N GLY A 122 -19.42 11.43 15.26
CA GLY A 122 -20.05 12.47 16.05
C GLY A 122 -19.60 13.89 15.68
N GLY A 123 -19.20 14.13 14.43
CA GLY A 123 -18.63 15.41 14.00
C GLY A 123 -17.22 15.70 14.53
N VAL A 124 -16.54 14.67 15.04
CA VAL A 124 -15.16 14.74 15.54
C VAL A 124 -14.24 13.88 14.68
N VAL A 125 -13.13 14.45 14.24
CA VAL A 125 -12.06 13.71 13.55
C VAL A 125 -11.36 12.79 14.54
N HIS A 126 -11.18 11.53 14.18
CA HIS A 126 -10.41 10.53 14.92
C HIS A 126 -9.17 10.14 14.11
N VAL A 127 -8.08 9.81 14.80
CA VAL A 127 -6.82 9.30 14.24
C VAL A 127 -6.53 7.97 14.92
N ASP A 128 -6.51 6.90 14.13
CA ASP A 128 -6.27 5.53 14.60
C ASP A 128 -7.21 5.14 15.77
N GLY A 129 -8.48 5.58 15.67
CA GLY A 129 -9.52 5.35 16.66
C GLY A 129 -9.55 6.35 17.84
N ALA A 130 -8.55 7.21 18.00
CA ALA A 130 -8.52 8.21 19.07
C ALA A 130 -9.03 9.58 18.58
N PRO A 131 -9.87 10.30 19.35
CA PRO A 131 -10.36 11.62 18.95
C PRO A 131 -9.21 12.63 18.87
N LEU A 132 -9.21 13.44 17.80
CA LEU A 132 -8.23 14.50 17.62
C LEU A 132 -8.58 15.70 18.52
N GLU A 133 -7.79 15.90 19.58
CA GLU A 133 -8.04 16.97 20.53
C GLU A 133 -7.94 18.38 19.93
N GLY A 134 -8.83 19.27 20.40
CA GLY A 134 -8.87 20.68 20.03
C GLY A 134 -9.40 20.95 18.63
N ARG A 135 -8.64 20.57 17.60
CA ARG A 135 -8.98 20.86 16.19
C ARG A 135 -9.89 19.82 15.54
N GLY A 136 -10.07 18.67 16.17
CA GLY A 136 -10.93 17.60 15.66
C GLY A 136 -12.41 17.90 15.76
N ASP A 137 -12.84 18.82 16.63
CA ASP A 137 -14.23 19.29 16.70
C ASP A 137 -14.55 20.20 15.50
N ILE A 138 -15.18 19.61 14.48
CA ILE A 138 -15.45 20.27 13.20
C ILE A 138 -16.49 21.39 13.40
N ALA A 139 -17.53 21.14 14.20
CA ALA A 139 -18.56 22.13 14.48
C ALA A 139 -17.96 23.36 15.17
N GLY A 140 -17.09 23.15 16.17
CA GLY A 140 -16.35 24.23 16.82
C GLY A 140 -15.43 25.00 15.86
N VAL A 141 -14.78 24.32 14.90
CA VAL A 141 -13.95 24.97 13.86
C VAL A 141 -14.78 25.88 12.97
N LEU A 142 -15.95 25.41 12.50
CA LEU A 142 -16.85 26.18 11.63
C LEU A 142 -17.52 27.34 12.39
N ALA A 143 -17.95 27.11 13.62
CA ALA A 143 -18.59 28.13 14.46
C ALA A 143 -17.66 29.33 14.74
N ARG A 144 -16.36 29.10 14.92
CA ARG A 144 -15.37 30.20 15.07
C ARG A 144 -15.27 31.10 13.83
N ALA A 145 -15.65 30.61 12.65
CA ALA A 145 -15.74 31.38 11.43
C ALA A 145 -17.15 31.98 11.19
N GLY A 146 -18.08 31.79 12.12
CA GLY A 146 -19.45 32.29 12.04
C GLY A 146 -20.41 31.41 11.24
N LEU A 147 -20.07 30.13 11.02
CA LEU A 147 -20.90 29.19 10.26
C LEU A 147 -21.69 28.27 11.20
N GLY A 148 -23.00 28.16 10.97
CA GLY A 148 -23.87 27.19 11.62
C GLY A 148 -23.77 25.82 10.94
N SER A 149 -23.53 24.76 11.72
CA SER A 149 -23.35 23.40 11.19
C SER A 149 -24.23 22.37 11.89
N VAL A 150 -24.67 21.36 11.14
CA VAL A 150 -25.40 20.20 11.68
C VAL A 150 -24.58 18.93 11.44
N VAL A 151 -24.44 18.09 12.47
CA VAL A 151 -23.80 16.78 12.36
C VAL A 151 -24.82 15.76 11.90
N ILE A 152 -24.50 15.05 10.82
CA ILE A 152 -25.22 13.87 10.33
C ILE A 152 -24.39 12.66 10.71
N ARG A 153 -24.88 11.86 11.66
CA ARG A 153 -24.15 10.69 12.14
C ARG A 153 -24.23 9.57 11.12
N ARG A 154 -23.26 8.67 11.15
CA ARG A 154 -23.22 7.53 10.23
C ARG A 154 -24.47 6.65 10.34
N ALA A 155 -25.07 6.56 11.53
CA ALA A 155 -26.29 5.80 11.79
C ALA A 155 -27.57 6.47 11.23
N ASP A 156 -27.51 7.75 10.86
CA ASP A 156 -28.68 8.52 10.41
C ASP A 156 -29.00 8.31 8.92
N TRP A 157 -28.15 7.59 8.19
CA TRP A 157 -28.33 7.30 6.77
C TRP A 157 -27.80 5.91 6.40
N SER A 158 -28.49 5.22 5.50
CA SER A 158 -28.12 3.88 5.03
C SER A 158 -27.97 3.79 3.50
N SER A 159 -28.16 4.91 2.81
CA SER A 159 -27.97 5.02 1.36
C SER A 159 -27.68 6.48 0.96
N PRO A 160 -27.08 6.71 -0.21
CA PRO A 160 -26.85 8.05 -0.75
C PRO A 160 -28.13 8.87 -0.93
N ASP A 161 -29.24 8.22 -1.31
CA ASP A 161 -30.53 8.90 -1.50
C ASP A 161 -31.10 9.49 -0.21
N LEU A 162 -31.00 8.75 0.90
CA LEU A 162 -31.42 9.23 2.21
C LEU A 162 -30.55 10.38 2.69
N LEU A 163 -29.23 10.27 2.48
CA LEU A 163 -28.31 11.35 2.78
C LEU A 163 -28.61 12.60 1.92
N ALA A 164 -28.87 12.43 0.62
CA ALA A 164 -29.23 13.53 -0.28
C ALA A 164 -30.53 14.23 0.15
N ALA A 165 -31.55 13.45 0.57
CA ALA A 165 -32.78 14.01 1.12
C ALA A 165 -32.49 14.86 2.36
N ARG A 166 -31.70 14.34 3.31
CA ARG A 166 -31.34 15.08 4.52
C ARG A 166 -30.54 16.35 4.21
N LEU A 167 -29.64 16.32 3.24
CA LEU A 167 -28.88 17.50 2.80
C LEU A 167 -29.79 18.57 2.19
N ARG A 168 -30.83 18.19 1.42
CA ARG A 168 -31.82 19.14 0.87
C ARG A 168 -32.67 19.78 1.97
N ASP A 169 -33.05 19.01 2.99
CA ASP A 169 -33.77 19.56 4.14
C ASP A 169 -32.94 20.61 4.86
N LEU A 170 -31.66 20.32 5.13
CA LEU A 170 -30.74 21.26 5.78
C LEU A 170 -30.50 22.52 4.94
N LEU A 171 -30.41 22.37 3.61
CA LEU A 171 -30.32 23.50 2.70
C LEU A 171 -31.57 24.38 2.78
N ALA A 172 -32.76 23.79 2.85
CA ALA A 172 -34.03 24.51 2.98
C ALA A 172 -34.20 25.17 4.36
N GLU A 173 -33.65 24.57 5.42
CA GLU A 173 -33.56 25.12 6.77
C GLU A 173 -32.55 26.29 6.87
N GLY A 174 -31.71 26.50 5.84
CA GLY A 174 -30.71 27.56 5.81
C GLY A 174 -29.41 27.24 6.55
N ALA A 175 -29.09 25.96 6.75
CA ALA A 175 -27.82 25.55 7.36
C ALA A 175 -26.62 25.94 6.50
N ASP A 176 -25.52 26.39 7.11
CA ASP A 176 -24.29 26.70 6.37
C ASP A 176 -23.51 25.44 6.00
N ALA A 177 -23.49 24.44 6.89
CA ALA A 177 -22.74 23.22 6.69
C ALA A 177 -23.44 21.97 7.26
N ALA A 178 -23.27 20.86 6.55
CA ALA A 178 -23.55 19.51 7.03
C ALA A 178 -22.23 18.77 7.27
N ILE A 179 -21.96 18.38 8.52
CA ILE A 179 -20.79 17.58 8.88
C ILE A 179 -21.22 16.12 8.82
N VAL A 180 -20.66 15.35 7.89
CA VAL A 180 -21.08 13.96 7.68
C VAL A 180 -20.02 13.02 8.21
N ASP A 181 -20.43 12.16 9.13
CA ASP A 181 -19.58 11.09 9.67
C ASP A 181 -19.25 10.06 8.58
N ALA A 182 -18.01 9.56 8.60
CA ALA A 182 -17.51 8.56 7.67
C ALA A 182 -16.37 7.77 8.30
N ALA A 183 -16.42 6.45 8.18
CA ALA A 183 -15.41 5.53 8.69
C ALA A 183 -14.69 4.76 7.58
N THR A 184 -15.36 4.55 6.44
CA THR A 184 -14.84 3.75 5.31
C THR A 184 -14.81 4.55 4.00
N ASP A 185 -14.09 4.04 3.00
CA ASP A 185 -14.11 4.64 1.66
C ASP A 185 -15.48 4.48 0.98
N ASP A 186 -16.26 3.45 1.33
CA ASP A 186 -17.65 3.32 0.88
C ASP A 186 -18.53 4.46 1.44
N ASP A 187 -18.32 4.85 2.70
CA ASP A 187 -19.03 6.01 3.26
C ASP A 187 -18.70 7.29 2.47
N LEU A 188 -17.43 7.48 2.07
CA LEU A 188 -17.02 8.62 1.25
C LEU A 188 -17.59 8.54 -0.18
N ALA A 189 -17.75 7.34 -0.73
CA ALA A 189 -18.42 7.12 -2.00
C ALA A 189 -19.89 7.56 -1.92
N ASP A 190 -20.61 7.17 -0.87
CA ASP A 190 -22.00 7.51 -0.65
C ASP A 190 -22.21 9.00 -0.36
N ILE A 191 -21.27 9.65 0.34
CA ILE A 191 -21.29 11.10 0.57
C ILE A 191 -21.07 11.86 -0.74
N SER A 192 -20.10 11.42 -1.55
CA SER A 192 -19.89 11.96 -2.91
C SER A 192 -21.16 11.79 -3.74
N GLU A 193 -21.66 10.55 -3.78
CA GLU A 193 -23.04 10.11 -3.97
C GLU A 193 -24.09 11.22 -3.90
N ALA A 194 -24.49 11.43 -2.65
CA ALA A 194 -25.53 12.32 -2.19
C ALA A 194 -25.25 13.78 -2.54
N THR A 195 -23.99 14.22 -2.44
CA THR A 195 -23.63 15.62 -2.68
C THR A 195 -23.84 16.01 -4.15
N ALA A 196 -23.53 15.12 -5.10
CA ALA A 196 -23.76 15.41 -6.52
C ALA A 196 -25.26 15.54 -6.85
N ALA A 197 -26.15 14.89 -6.09
CA ALA A 197 -27.60 15.01 -6.26
C ALA A 197 -28.15 16.39 -5.86
N LEU A 198 -27.32 17.27 -5.28
CA LEU A 198 -27.63 18.67 -4.98
C LEU A 198 -27.08 19.64 -6.04
N SER A 199 -26.32 19.16 -7.03
CA SER A 199 -25.76 19.96 -8.12
C SER A 199 -25.03 21.22 -7.62
N ALA A 200 -25.33 22.40 -8.17
CA ALA A 200 -24.66 23.67 -7.83
C ALA A 200 -24.94 24.19 -6.41
N SER A 201 -25.91 23.60 -5.70
CA SER A 201 -26.30 24.02 -4.35
C SER A 201 -25.47 23.38 -3.24
N ALA A 202 -24.44 22.59 -3.57
CA ALA A 202 -23.53 22.02 -2.59
C ALA A 202 -22.06 22.27 -2.94
N VAL A 203 -21.25 22.55 -1.92
CA VAL A 203 -19.80 22.60 -2.01
C VAL A 203 -19.23 21.44 -1.21
N VAL A 204 -18.44 20.58 -1.84
CA VAL A 204 -17.74 19.50 -1.14
C VAL A 204 -16.55 20.09 -0.40
N VAL A 205 -16.45 19.79 0.89
CA VAL A 205 -15.33 20.16 1.77
C VAL A 205 -14.74 18.87 2.34
N GLY A 206 -13.52 18.50 1.94
CA GLY A 206 -12.95 17.23 2.40
C GLY A 206 -11.48 17.03 2.05
N THR A 207 -10.99 15.81 2.29
CA THR A 207 -9.59 15.43 2.06
C THR A 207 -9.39 14.84 0.65
N GLY A 208 -8.19 14.31 0.38
CA GLY A 208 -7.94 13.53 -0.84
C GLY A 208 -8.76 12.23 -0.90
N GLY A 209 -9.36 11.80 0.22
CA GLY A 209 -10.30 10.68 0.28
C GLY A 209 -11.51 10.93 -0.61
N ILE A 210 -12.33 11.91 -0.26
CA ILE A 210 -13.55 12.23 -1.02
C ILE A 210 -13.25 12.72 -2.44
N ALA A 211 -12.12 13.40 -2.66
CA ALA A 211 -11.70 13.87 -3.98
C ALA A 211 -11.53 12.71 -4.99
N ALA A 212 -11.00 11.56 -4.54
CA ALA A 212 -10.87 10.37 -5.37
C ALA A 212 -12.22 9.78 -5.81
N HIS A 213 -13.26 9.89 -4.97
CA HIS A 213 -14.62 9.46 -5.33
C HIS A 213 -15.32 10.46 -6.26
N LEU A 214 -14.99 11.76 -6.16
CA LEU A 214 -15.47 12.76 -7.12
C LEU A 214 -14.86 12.54 -8.51
N ALA A 215 -13.56 12.21 -8.59
CA ALA A 215 -12.86 11.96 -9.84
C ALA A 215 -13.51 10.83 -10.66
N ARG A 216 -13.84 9.71 -10.00
CA ARG A 216 -14.54 8.57 -10.62
C ARG A 216 -15.89 8.91 -11.23
N ARG A 217 -16.54 9.99 -10.79
CA ARG A 217 -17.86 10.41 -11.28
C ARG A 217 -17.81 11.50 -12.34
N ILE A 218 -16.84 12.40 -12.24
CA ILE A 218 -16.70 13.55 -13.13
C ILE A 218 -15.92 13.19 -14.39
N GLY A 219 -15.00 12.21 -14.28
CA GLY A 219 -14.24 11.68 -15.39
C GLY A 219 -15.15 11.14 -16.48
N THR A 220 -14.89 11.56 -17.71
CA THR A 220 -15.53 10.95 -18.88
C THR A 220 -15.10 9.48 -18.99
N ALA A 221 -16.01 8.59 -19.41
CA ALA A 221 -15.70 7.21 -19.78
C ALA A 221 -14.86 7.19 -21.08
N GLY A 222 -13.64 7.73 -21.00
CA GLY A 222 -12.61 7.64 -22.02
C GLY A 222 -11.54 6.66 -21.56
N GLU A 223 -10.93 5.96 -22.51
CA GLU A 223 -9.72 5.15 -22.23
C GLU A 223 -8.69 6.01 -21.49
N PRO A 224 -7.97 5.45 -20.49
CA PRO A 224 -6.92 6.15 -19.80
C PRO A 224 -5.97 6.79 -20.82
N ALA A 225 -5.66 8.07 -20.66
CA ALA A 225 -4.55 8.65 -21.40
C ALA A 225 -3.31 7.83 -21.00
N VAL A 226 -2.83 7.04 -21.96
CA VAL A 226 -1.68 6.12 -21.87
C VAL A 226 -0.66 6.64 -20.87
N ASP A 227 -0.32 5.78 -19.90
CA ASP A 227 0.75 5.91 -18.90
C ASP A 227 2.06 6.32 -19.59
N SER A 228 2.18 7.59 -19.96
CA SER A 228 3.33 8.11 -20.67
C SER A 228 4.41 8.25 -19.63
N PRO A 229 5.50 7.47 -19.72
CA PRO A 229 6.58 7.57 -18.77
C PRO A 229 7.07 9.02 -18.77
N VAL A 230 7.10 9.66 -17.59
CA VAL A 230 7.79 10.94 -17.46
C VAL A 230 9.27 10.61 -17.57
N ALA A 231 9.81 10.76 -18.78
CA ALA A 231 11.16 10.34 -19.11
C ALA A 231 12.16 11.03 -18.18
N ALA A 232 12.97 10.24 -17.49
CA ALA A 232 14.06 10.77 -16.69
C ALA A 232 15.05 11.50 -17.61
N GLY A 233 15.58 12.62 -17.14
CA GLY A 233 16.70 13.29 -17.79
C GLY A 233 17.98 12.43 -17.74
N PRO A 234 18.99 12.76 -18.54
CA PRO A 234 20.30 12.13 -18.41
C PRO A 234 20.92 12.46 -17.05
N GLY A 235 21.40 11.46 -16.30
CA GLY A 235 22.07 11.65 -15.01
C GLY A 235 21.41 10.90 -13.87
N HIS A 236 21.57 11.40 -12.64
CA HIS A 236 21.04 10.79 -11.43
C HIS A 236 19.98 11.69 -10.76
N PRO A 237 19.06 11.12 -9.96
CA PRO A 237 17.98 11.88 -9.34
C PRO A 237 18.46 12.74 -8.17
N LEU A 238 17.85 13.92 -8.02
CA LEU A 238 18.05 14.85 -6.90
C LEU A 238 16.85 14.81 -5.97
N ALA A 239 17.02 14.29 -4.76
CA ALA A 239 16.02 14.33 -3.70
C ALA A 239 16.26 15.51 -2.76
N VAL A 240 15.22 16.29 -2.46
CA VAL A 240 15.28 17.48 -1.60
C VAL A 240 14.25 17.34 -0.47
N ILE A 241 14.73 17.30 0.76
CA ILE A 241 13.87 17.10 1.94
C ILE A 241 14.05 18.26 2.91
N GLY A 242 13.07 19.15 2.98
CA GLY A 242 13.07 20.28 3.92
C GLY A 242 12.40 20.00 5.27
N SER A 243 11.82 18.81 5.45
CA SER A 243 11.08 18.44 6.66
C SER A 243 11.95 17.79 7.72
N TYR A 244 11.79 18.23 8.97
CA TYR A 244 12.43 17.65 10.17
C TYR A 244 11.56 16.59 10.85
N SER A 245 10.55 16.04 10.18
CA SER A 245 9.72 14.99 10.78
C SER A 245 10.52 13.71 11.02
N PRO A 246 10.18 12.88 12.02
CA PRO A 246 10.80 11.57 12.22
C PRO A 246 10.73 10.67 10.97
N THR A 247 9.61 10.70 10.26
CA THR A 247 9.40 9.96 8.99
C THR A 247 10.40 10.42 7.92
N SER A 248 10.52 11.73 7.73
CA SER A 248 11.46 12.31 6.75
C SER A 248 12.91 11.94 7.08
N ARG A 249 13.30 11.98 8.36
CA ARG A 249 14.64 11.54 8.80
C ARG A 249 14.91 10.07 8.50
N THR A 250 13.92 9.21 8.75
CA THR A 250 14.04 7.76 8.51
C THR A 250 14.20 7.47 7.02
N GLN A 251 13.36 8.08 6.18
CA GLN A 251 13.44 7.96 4.73
C GLN A 251 14.74 8.54 4.17
N SER A 252 15.19 9.70 4.68
CA SER A 252 16.50 10.28 4.34
C SER A 252 17.64 9.31 4.66
N ALA A 253 17.66 8.74 5.86
CA ALA A 253 18.71 7.80 6.27
C ALA A 253 18.73 6.54 5.40
N ARG A 254 17.56 6.01 5.03
CA ARG A 254 17.43 4.88 4.09
C ARG A 254 17.98 5.21 2.70
N LEU A 255 17.65 6.39 2.17
CA LEU A 255 18.14 6.81 0.85
C LEU A 255 19.67 6.99 0.82
N VAL A 256 20.25 7.51 1.91
CA VAL A 256 21.71 7.58 2.04
C VAL A 256 22.32 6.18 2.14
N ALA A 257 21.69 5.27 2.90
CA ALA A 257 22.13 3.87 2.99
C ALA A 257 22.05 3.12 1.66
N SER A 258 21.18 3.55 0.72
CA SER A 258 21.13 3.02 -0.65
C SER A 258 22.18 3.61 -1.60
N GLY A 259 23.11 4.43 -1.10
CA GLY A 259 24.25 4.95 -1.86
C GLY A 259 24.10 6.38 -2.38
N TYR A 260 23.07 7.13 -1.97
CA TYR A 260 22.95 8.54 -2.35
C TYR A 260 23.93 9.39 -1.57
N ALA A 261 24.59 10.33 -2.25
CA ALA A 261 25.41 11.33 -1.60
C ALA A 261 24.53 12.26 -0.76
N HIS A 262 24.81 12.38 0.54
CA HIS A 262 24.10 13.29 1.44
C HIS A 262 24.81 14.63 1.50
N ILE A 263 24.17 15.69 1.00
CA ILE A 263 24.64 17.06 1.09
C ILE A 263 23.69 17.86 1.99
N GLN A 264 24.26 18.60 2.93
CA GLN A 264 23.50 19.44 3.85
C GLN A 264 23.78 20.91 3.57
N LEU A 265 22.77 21.76 3.74
CA LEU A 265 23.00 23.20 3.79
C LEU A 265 23.94 23.56 4.96
N PRO A 266 24.82 24.57 4.82
CA PRO A 266 25.71 24.99 5.89
C PRO A 266 24.95 25.42 7.17
N GLY A 267 25.46 25.05 8.34
CA GLY A 267 24.93 25.49 9.65
C GLY A 267 25.27 26.95 9.99
N ARG A 268 24.62 27.49 11.03
CA ARG A 268 24.90 28.81 11.60
C ARG A 268 26.38 28.93 11.96
N GLY A 269 27.06 29.92 11.36
CA GLY A 269 28.47 30.22 11.64
C GLY A 269 29.49 29.53 10.74
N SER A 270 29.04 28.76 9.74
CA SER A 270 29.92 28.21 8.70
C SER A 270 30.52 29.33 7.83
N SER A 271 31.80 29.19 7.45
CA SER A 271 32.43 30.03 6.42
C SER A 271 31.97 29.66 5.00
N ALA A 272 31.33 28.50 4.83
CA ALA A 272 30.79 28.04 3.56
C ALA A 272 29.43 28.69 3.29
N SER A 273 29.24 29.19 2.08
CA SER A 273 28.00 29.91 1.70
C SER A 273 26.98 28.96 1.07
N ALA A 274 25.69 29.27 1.18
CA ALA A 274 24.64 28.54 0.44
C ALA A 274 24.93 28.49 -1.08
N ALA A 275 25.65 29.49 -1.60
CA ALA A 275 26.08 29.54 -3.00
C ALA A 275 27.10 28.45 -3.39
N GLU A 276 27.81 27.85 -2.42
CA GLU A 276 28.74 26.73 -2.66
C GLU A 276 28.03 25.37 -2.63
N THR A 277 26.81 25.30 -2.08
CA THR A 277 26.04 24.04 -1.99
C THR A 277 25.57 23.57 -3.36
N GLY A 278 25.09 24.48 -4.22
CA GLY A 278 24.64 24.15 -5.58
C GLY A 278 25.72 23.45 -6.42
N PRO A 279 26.93 24.03 -6.55
CA PRO A 279 28.05 23.38 -7.24
C PRO A 279 28.43 22.01 -6.68
N ALA A 280 28.40 21.84 -5.35
CA ALA A 280 28.68 20.55 -4.72
C ALA A 280 27.62 19.50 -5.07
N VAL A 281 26.34 19.87 -5.08
CA VAL A 281 25.23 19.01 -5.53
C VAL A 281 25.40 18.64 -6.99
N ALA A 282 25.67 19.62 -7.86
CA ALA A 282 25.90 19.39 -9.29
C ALA A 282 27.06 18.41 -9.55
N ALA A 283 28.17 18.56 -8.82
CA ALA A 283 29.32 17.66 -8.93
C ALA A 283 28.97 16.23 -8.49
N ALA A 284 28.24 16.06 -7.38
CA ALA A 284 27.86 14.75 -6.87
C ALA A 284 26.88 14.01 -7.81
N LEU A 285 25.94 14.74 -8.43
CA LEU A 285 24.98 14.21 -9.41
C LEU A 285 25.66 13.59 -10.65
N GLY A 286 26.92 13.91 -10.92
CA GLY A 286 27.69 13.26 -11.99
C GLY A 286 28.08 11.81 -11.70
N SER A 287 27.88 11.32 -10.46
CA SER A 287 28.36 10.01 -10.02
C SER A 287 27.33 9.15 -9.28
N SER A 288 26.34 9.78 -8.63
CA SER A 288 25.31 9.10 -7.85
C SER A 288 24.09 10.00 -7.67
N GLY A 289 22.97 9.42 -7.22
CA GLY A 289 21.85 10.22 -6.74
C GLY A 289 22.26 11.08 -5.53
N VAL A 290 21.62 12.24 -5.38
CA VAL A 290 21.93 13.16 -4.28
C VAL A 290 20.71 13.39 -3.41
N LEU A 291 20.91 13.32 -2.10
CA LEU A 291 19.96 13.80 -1.09
C LEU A 291 20.45 15.15 -0.57
N LEU A 292 19.66 16.20 -0.78
CA LEU A 292 19.86 17.54 -0.23
C LEU A 292 18.90 17.80 0.95
N THR A 293 19.45 18.12 2.12
CA THR A 293 18.65 18.48 3.31
C THR A 293 19.13 19.79 3.96
N PRO A 294 18.31 20.42 4.81
CA PRO A 294 18.80 21.38 5.79
C PRO A 294 19.86 20.74 6.71
N ASN A 295 20.60 21.56 7.45
CA ASN A 295 21.44 21.07 8.53
C ASN A 295 20.56 20.48 9.66
N LEU A 296 20.63 19.16 9.84
CA LEU A 296 19.81 18.42 10.80
C LEU A 296 20.36 18.46 12.24
N GLY A 297 21.55 19.04 12.45
CA GLY A 297 22.21 19.14 13.75
C GLY A 297 21.83 20.36 14.59
N GLU A 298 21.00 21.27 14.08
CA GLU A 298 20.57 22.48 14.77
C GLU A 298 19.11 22.40 15.23
N GLU A 299 18.77 23.14 16.30
CA GLU A 299 17.38 23.27 16.75
C GLU A 299 16.48 23.85 15.64
N VAL A 300 15.29 23.27 15.48
CA VAL A 300 14.32 23.65 14.45
C VAL A 300 13.73 25.02 14.76
N ASP A 301 14.24 26.07 14.11
CA ASP A 301 13.69 27.41 14.17
C ASP A 301 12.65 27.63 13.06
N LYS A 302 11.37 27.43 13.40
CA LYS A 302 10.24 27.59 12.47
C LYS A 302 10.13 29.01 11.87
N SER A 303 10.64 30.04 12.55
CA SER A 303 10.62 31.40 12.03
C SER A 303 11.53 31.60 10.81
N ARG A 304 12.43 30.64 10.56
CA ARG A 304 13.39 30.66 9.46
C ARG A 304 13.10 29.62 8.37
N ALA A 305 11.97 28.91 8.45
CA ALA A 305 11.60 27.88 7.47
C ALA A 305 11.65 28.42 6.03
N SER A 306 11.16 29.64 5.80
CA SER A 306 11.20 30.31 4.49
C SER A 306 12.63 30.59 3.99
N LEU A 307 13.57 30.94 4.89
CA LEU A 307 14.97 31.17 4.52
C LEU A 307 15.67 29.86 4.15
N VAL A 308 15.40 28.78 4.88
CA VAL A 308 15.94 27.44 4.58
C VAL A 308 15.38 26.95 3.25
N ALA A 309 14.08 27.10 3.02
CA ALA A 309 13.44 26.74 1.75
C ALA A 309 14.01 27.54 0.56
N ALA A 310 14.26 28.84 0.75
CA ALA A 310 14.91 29.67 -0.27
C ALA A 310 16.34 29.20 -0.59
N ALA A 311 17.14 28.88 0.43
CA ALA A 311 18.49 28.36 0.25
C ALA A 311 18.52 27.00 -0.45
N LEU A 312 17.58 26.10 -0.12
CA LEU A 312 17.37 24.85 -0.86
C LEU A 312 17.02 25.14 -2.32
N GLY A 313 16.12 26.10 -2.57
CA GLY A 313 15.74 26.53 -3.91
C GLY A 313 16.92 27.05 -4.75
N GLU A 314 17.82 27.84 -4.15
CA GLU A 314 19.04 28.33 -4.81
C GLU A 314 19.99 27.18 -5.18
N ALA A 315 20.24 26.25 -4.26
CA ALA A 315 21.08 25.09 -4.52
C ALA A 315 20.49 24.19 -5.63
N VAL A 316 19.18 23.97 -5.60
CA VAL A 316 18.45 23.20 -6.62
C VAL A 316 18.55 23.87 -8.00
N ALA A 317 18.30 25.18 -8.09
CA ALA A 317 18.34 25.90 -9.37
C ALA A 317 19.73 25.80 -10.05
N HIS A 318 20.81 25.76 -9.27
CA HIS A 318 22.16 25.56 -9.81
C HIS A 318 22.40 24.11 -10.29
N ALA A 319 21.94 23.12 -9.54
CA ALA A 319 22.20 21.70 -9.81
C ALA A 319 21.22 21.06 -10.81
N LEU A 320 20.07 21.69 -11.05
CA LEU A 320 18.98 21.16 -11.86
C LEU A 320 19.39 20.65 -13.26
N PRO A 321 20.28 21.31 -14.01
CA PRO A 321 20.72 20.83 -15.33
C PRO A 321 21.43 19.47 -15.30
N HIS A 322 21.86 19.00 -14.13
CA HIS A 322 22.58 17.74 -13.93
C HIS A 322 21.70 16.62 -13.32
N ALA A 323 20.47 16.93 -12.94
CA ALA A 323 19.57 15.97 -12.32
C ALA A 323 18.72 15.22 -13.38
N SER A 324 18.49 13.93 -13.19
CA SER A 324 17.55 13.16 -14.02
C SER A 324 16.08 13.34 -13.59
N ALA A 325 15.86 13.69 -12.32
CA ALA A 325 14.58 13.97 -11.74
C ALA A 325 14.77 14.83 -10.49
N LEU A 326 13.75 15.62 -10.14
CA LEU A 326 13.72 16.41 -8.91
C LEU A 326 12.60 15.90 -8.00
N ILE A 327 12.97 15.29 -6.88
CA ILE A 327 12.04 14.70 -5.91
C ILE A 327 12.01 15.61 -4.67
N VAL A 328 10.87 16.24 -4.40
CA VAL A 328 10.74 17.22 -3.31
C VAL A 328 9.74 16.75 -2.28
N SER A 329 10.18 16.72 -1.01
CA SER A 329 9.33 16.36 0.12
C SER A 329 8.99 17.59 0.97
N GLY A 330 7.71 17.96 0.97
CA GLY A 330 7.15 19.09 1.75
C GLY A 330 6.70 20.28 0.89
N GLY A 331 5.50 20.79 1.16
CA GLY A 331 4.86 21.86 0.38
C GLY A 331 5.64 23.17 0.35
N GLU A 332 6.09 23.67 1.50
CA GLU A 332 6.86 24.93 1.58
C GLU A 332 8.18 24.87 0.81
N THR A 333 8.88 23.73 0.91
CA THR A 333 10.13 23.49 0.16
C THR A 333 9.87 23.46 -1.34
N ALA A 334 8.82 22.76 -1.75
CA ALA A 334 8.42 22.72 -3.16
C ALA A 334 8.02 24.11 -3.68
N ALA A 335 7.19 24.86 -2.95
CA ALA A 335 6.78 26.21 -3.33
C ALA A 335 7.98 27.15 -3.50
N ALA A 336 8.97 27.11 -2.59
CA ALA A 336 10.18 27.92 -2.71
C ALA A 336 11.04 27.54 -3.92
N ILE A 337 11.17 26.24 -4.21
CA ILE A 337 11.88 25.76 -5.41
C ILE A 337 11.15 26.24 -6.67
N LEU A 338 9.82 26.06 -6.75
CA LEU A 338 9.02 26.43 -7.92
C LEU A 338 9.07 27.94 -8.18
N ALA A 339 8.96 28.76 -7.13
CA ALA A 339 9.13 30.20 -7.24
C ALA A 339 10.52 30.56 -7.80
N ARG A 340 11.57 29.83 -7.39
CA ARG A 340 12.94 30.06 -7.91
C ARG A 340 13.09 29.64 -9.38
N LEU A 341 12.39 28.59 -9.80
CA LEU A 341 12.35 28.14 -11.19
C LEU A 341 11.43 29.00 -12.07
N GLY A 342 10.67 29.95 -11.49
CA GLY A 342 9.68 30.73 -12.22
C GLY A 342 8.46 29.91 -12.68
N ALA A 343 8.21 28.77 -12.03
CA ALA A 343 7.12 27.87 -12.35
C ALA A 343 5.83 28.29 -11.63
N SER A 344 4.81 28.69 -12.38
CA SER A 344 3.49 29.06 -11.86
C SER A 344 2.45 27.95 -11.96
N VAL A 345 2.71 26.92 -12.78
CA VAL A 345 1.78 25.81 -13.06
C VAL A 345 2.53 24.48 -13.06
N LEU A 346 1.93 23.47 -12.44
CA LEU A 346 2.34 22.06 -12.51
C LEU A 346 1.28 21.25 -13.25
N TRP A 347 1.67 20.49 -14.26
CA TRP A 347 0.77 19.53 -14.91
C TRP A 347 0.91 18.17 -14.22
N LEU A 348 -0.19 17.63 -13.70
CA LEU A 348 -0.17 16.33 -13.04
C LEU A 348 -0.14 15.23 -14.10
N ARG A 349 0.75 14.25 -13.92
CA ARG A 349 0.91 13.14 -14.87
C ARG A 349 0.46 11.82 -14.28
N ARG A 350 1.02 11.44 -13.13
CA ARG A 350 0.66 10.18 -12.46
C ARG A 350 1.02 10.18 -10.99
N GLU A 351 0.39 9.27 -10.25
CA GLU A 351 0.74 8.94 -8.87
C GLU A 351 1.76 7.79 -8.87
N LEU A 352 2.94 7.99 -8.29
CA LEU A 352 4.01 6.98 -8.26
C LEU A 352 3.82 6.00 -7.09
N LEU A 353 3.37 6.54 -5.97
CA LEU A 353 2.95 5.88 -4.75
C LEU A 353 1.80 6.72 -4.19
N PRO A 354 0.90 6.17 -3.37
CA PRO A 354 -0.12 6.98 -2.71
C PRO A 354 0.50 8.27 -2.12
N GLY A 355 -0.05 9.44 -2.42
CA GLY A 355 0.43 10.74 -1.95
C GLY A 355 1.79 11.21 -2.52
N VAL A 356 2.32 10.55 -3.56
CA VAL A 356 3.53 10.94 -4.30
C VAL A 356 3.19 11.16 -5.77
N VAL A 357 3.22 12.42 -6.20
CA VAL A 357 2.73 12.84 -7.51
C VAL A 357 3.88 13.23 -8.42
N ALA A 358 3.98 12.58 -9.59
CA ALA A 358 4.85 13.03 -10.67
C ALA A 358 4.15 14.11 -11.50
N THR A 359 4.85 15.22 -11.72
CA THR A 359 4.37 16.39 -12.43
C THR A 359 5.34 16.81 -13.53
N GLU A 360 4.82 17.57 -14.47
CA GLU A 360 5.57 18.26 -15.52
C GLU A 360 5.49 19.77 -15.30
N ILE A 361 6.63 20.44 -15.42
CA ILE A 361 6.74 21.89 -15.35
C ILE A 361 7.00 22.40 -16.76
N PRO A 362 6.19 23.34 -17.30
CA PRO A 362 6.45 23.92 -18.61
C PRO A 362 7.87 24.49 -18.70
N GLY A 363 8.65 24.02 -19.68
CA GLY A 363 10.04 24.46 -19.90
C GLY A 363 11.10 23.71 -19.09
N LEU A 364 10.72 22.78 -18.20
CA LEU A 364 11.65 21.88 -17.53
C LEU A 364 11.66 20.51 -18.23
N SER A 365 12.84 20.02 -18.59
CA SER A 365 13.00 18.75 -19.33
C SER A 365 13.08 17.51 -18.44
N ILE A 366 12.86 17.63 -17.14
CA ILE A 366 12.96 16.53 -16.16
C ILE A 366 11.71 16.47 -15.27
N PRO A 367 11.34 15.27 -14.77
CA PRO A 367 10.23 15.11 -13.85
C PRO A 367 10.41 15.93 -12.56
N PHE A 368 9.32 16.56 -12.12
CA PHE A 368 9.20 17.14 -10.78
C PHE A 368 8.23 16.31 -9.95
N VAL A 369 8.72 15.69 -8.88
CA VAL A 369 7.96 14.77 -8.03
C VAL A 369 7.67 15.42 -6.69
N LEU A 370 6.39 15.53 -6.36
CA LEU A 370 5.89 16.07 -5.11
C LEU A 370 5.53 14.95 -4.15
N LYS A 371 6.13 14.97 -2.96
CA LYS A 371 5.78 14.07 -1.85
C LYS A 371 5.37 14.87 -0.62
N SER A 372 4.30 14.44 0.04
CA SER A 372 3.95 14.98 1.36
C SER A 372 4.98 14.58 2.43
N GLY A 373 5.35 15.53 3.28
CA GLY A 373 6.50 15.42 4.19
C GLY A 373 6.44 14.23 5.17
N SER A 374 5.23 13.86 5.60
CA SER A 374 4.98 12.79 6.59
C SER A 374 4.36 11.54 5.97
N PHE A 375 4.40 11.39 4.64
CA PHE A 375 3.73 10.30 3.92
C PHE A 375 4.72 9.21 3.46
N GLY A 376 4.24 7.97 3.44
CA GLY A 376 4.98 6.77 3.03
C GLY A 376 5.69 6.07 4.19
N ASP A 377 6.05 4.80 3.96
CA ASP A 377 6.88 4.01 4.88
C ASP A 377 8.38 4.41 4.79
N ALA A 378 9.26 3.66 5.43
CA ALA A 378 10.70 3.96 5.43
C ALA A 378 11.35 3.87 4.04
N GLU A 379 10.78 3.07 3.12
CA GLU A 379 11.34 2.80 1.79
C GLU A 379 10.74 3.68 0.69
N ALA A 380 9.64 4.38 0.97
CA ALA A 380 8.91 5.18 0.00
C ALA A 380 9.80 6.14 -0.80
N LEU A 381 10.76 6.81 -0.15
CA LEU A 381 11.69 7.71 -0.85
C LEU A 381 12.66 6.95 -1.77
N CYS A 382 13.18 5.80 -1.34
CA CYS A 382 14.06 4.94 -2.14
C CYS A 382 13.30 4.34 -3.34
N ALA A 383 12.05 3.93 -3.16
CA ALA A 383 11.20 3.43 -4.24
C ALA A 383 10.95 4.50 -5.31
N VAL A 384 10.64 5.74 -4.89
CA VAL A 384 10.44 6.87 -5.81
C VAL A 384 11.74 7.23 -6.52
N ALA A 385 12.87 7.25 -5.82
CA ALA A 385 14.15 7.66 -6.40
C ALA A 385 14.65 6.64 -7.45
N ARG A 386 14.48 5.34 -7.19
CA ARG A 386 14.81 4.25 -8.13
C ARG A 386 14.05 4.34 -9.45
N ALA A 387 12.83 4.88 -9.45
CA ALA A 387 12.04 5.07 -10.67
C ALA A 387 12.68 6.04 -11.69
N PHE A 388 13.69 6.81 -11.27
CA PHE A 388 14.37 7.83 -12.09
C PHE A 388 15.89 7.64 -12.17
N GLU A 389 16.40 6.48 -11.78
CA GLU A 389 17.81 6.13 -11.95
C GLU A 389 18.11 5.74 -13.42
N PRO A 390 19.30 6.05 -13.93
CA PRO A 390 19.68 5.69 -15.30
C PRO A 390 19.80 4.17 -15.43
N ALA A 391 19.24 3.60 -16.51
CA ALA A 391 19.38 2.19 -16.82
C ALA A 391 20.87 1.82 -16.98
N ALA A 392 21.33 0.82 -16.24
CA ALA A 392 22.74 0.44 -16.21
C ALA A 392 23.25 0.08 -17.62
N THR A 393 24.20 0.87 -18.14
CA THR A 393 24.89 0.60 -19.39
C THR A 393 25.89 -0.53 -19.20
N THR A 394 25.59 -1.71 -19.72
CA THR A 394 26.53 -2.83 -19.76
C THR A 394 27.61 -2.56 -20.81
N HIS A 395 28.82 -2.20 -20.38
CA HIS A 395 30.03 -2.31 -21.20
C HIS A 395 31.06 -3.26 -20.55
N PRO A 396 31.62 -4.22 -21.30
CA PRO A 396 32.61 -5.16 -20.76
C PRO A 396 34.02 -4.57 -20.89
N GLN A 397 34.83 -4.60 -19.81
CA GLN A 397 36.24 -5.07 -19.85
C GLN A 397 37.01 -4.97 -18.51
N SER A 398 37.57 -6.13 -18.12
CA SER A 398 38.89 -6.47 -17.55
C SER A 398 39.50 -5.76 -16.31
N HIS A 399 39.70 -6.57 -15.24
CA HIS A 399 40.90 -6.77 -14.38
C HIS A 399 41.56 -5.53 -13.70
N THR A 400 41.96 -5.46 -12.42
CA THR A 400 42.33 -6.45 -11.37
C THR A 400 42.60 -5.72 -10.04
N HIS A 401 42.07 -6.26 -8.92
CA HIS A 401 42.66 -6.48 -7.59
C HIS A 401 41.63 -6.36 -6.44
N ALA A 402 41.55 -7.45 -5.67
CA ALA A 402 40.70 -7.74 -4.51
C ALA A 402 41.34 -7.18 -3.20
N PRO A 403 40.78 -7.33 -1.97
CA PRO A 403 39.87 -8.40 -1.47
C PRO A 403 38.58 -7.92 -0.75
N ALA A 404 37.41 -8.53 -1.04
CA ALA A 404 36.67 -9.53 -0.23
C ALA A 404 35.73 -8.90 0.83
N HIS A 405 34.42 -9.19 0.96
CA HIS A 405 33.46 -10.12 0.37
C HIS A 405 32.12 -9.38 0.19
N HIS A 406 31.72 -9.05 -1.04
CA HIS A 406 30.31 -8.76 -1.37
C HIS A 406 29.88 -9.83 -2.36
N GLN A 407 28.92 -10.68 -1.96
CA GLN A 407 28.22 -11.53 -2.90
C GLN A 407 27.31 -10.62 -3.74
N ARG A 408 27.54 -10.62 -5.06
CA ARG A 408 26.70 -9.96 -6.05
C ARG A 408 25.30 -10.58 -6.02
N SER A 409 24.26 -9.83 -5.69
CA SER A 409 22.88 -10.22 -5.98
C SER A 409 22.61 -10.00 -7.47
N LEU A 410 22.32 -11.08 -8.18
CA LEU A 410 21.89 -11.09 -9.58
C LEU A 410 20.41 -10.64 -9.67
N PRO A 411 19.91 -10.19 -10.84
CA PRO A 411 18.51 -9.77 -10.98
C PRO A 411 17.56 -10.92 -10.61
N VAL A 412 16.64 -10.68 -9.67
CA VAL A 412 15.69 -11.67 -9.18
C VAL A 412 14.65 -11.94 -10.28
N SER A 413 14.61 -13.16 -10.81
CA SER A 413 13.58 -13.54 -11.79
C SER A 413 12.20 -13.67 -11.11
N ARG A 414 11.11 -13.25 -11.79
CA ARG A 414 9.72 -13.46 -11.29
C ARG A 414 9.51 -14.94 -10.89
N PRO A 415 9.05 -15.24 -9.67
CA PRO A 415 8.89 -16.62 -9.21
C PRO A 415 7.80 -17.34 -10.01
N ILE A 416 8.00 -18.64 -10.23
CA ILE A 416 7.03 -19.53 -10.86
C ILE A 416 6.10 -20.11 -9.80
N ILE A 417 4.81 -19.80 -9.88
CA ILE A 417 3.80 -20.23 -8.92
C ILE A 417 2.84 -21.20 -9.60
N ALA A 418 2.76 -22.43 -9.07
CA ALA A 418 1.76 -23.40 -9.49
C ALA A 418 0.49 -23.21 -8.66
N ILE A 419 -0.62 -22.91 -9.32
CA ILE A 419 -1.94 -22.91 -8.69
C ILE A 419 -2.60 -24.27 -8.87
N THR A 420 -2.88 -25.00 -7.79
CA THR A 420 -3.72 -26.20 -7.89
C THR A 420 -5.19 -25.81 -7.83
N MET A 421 -6.00 -26.31 -8.78
CA MET A 421 -7.42 -25.98 -8.93
C MET A 421 -8.30 -26.35 -7.71
N GLY A 422 -7.81 -27.24 -6.84
CA GLY A 422 -8.55 -27.71 -5.68
C GLY A 422 -9.66 -28.69 -6.10
N ASP A 423 -10.79 -28.65 -5.41
CA ASP A 423 -11.98 -29.41 -5.81
C ASP A 423 -12.63 -28.74 -7.04
N PRO A 424 -12.65 -29.41 -8.21
CA PRO A 424 -13.11 -28.81 -9.46
C PRO A 424 -14.62 -28.51 -9.50
N VAL A 425 -15.40 -29.01 -8.55
CA VAL A 425 -16.83 -28.66 -8.40
C VAL A 425 -17.09 -27.72 -7.24
N GLY A 426 -16.05 -27.23 -6.56
CA GLY A 426 -16.13 -26.09 -5.65
C GLY A 426 -15.90 -24.75 -6.34
N ILE A 427 -15.70 -23.70 -5.55
CA ILE A 427 -15.41 -22.34 -6.05
C ILE A 427 -13.98 -22.15 -6.58
N GLY A 428 -13.11 -23.15 -6.44
CA GLY A 428 -11.69 -23.07 -6.84
C GLY A 428 -11.48 -22.56 -8.28
N PRO A 429 -12.12 -23.18 -9.29
CA PRO A 429 -12.05 -22.70 -10.68
C PRO A 429 -12.49 -21.23 -10.85
N GLU A 430 -13.55 -20.78 -10.16
CA GLU A 430 -14.07 -19.41 -10.26
C GLU A 430 -13.10 -18.38 -9.70
N ILE A 431 -12.57 -18.61 -8.49
CA ILE A 431 -11.65 -17.67 -7.84
C ILE A 431 -10.30 -17.60 -8.55
N ILE A 432 -9.87 -18.70 -9.18
CA ILE A 432 -8.68 -18.73 -10.04
C ILE A 432 -8.92 -17.85 -11.27
N ALA A 433 -10.01 -18.08 -12.00
CA ALA A 433 -10.35 -17.31 -13.19
C ALA A 433 -10.46 -15.79 -12.88
N LYS A 434 -11.09 -15.43 -11.76
CA LYS A 434 -11.16 -14.03 -11.31
C LYS A 434 -9.79 -13.46 -10.96
N SER A 435 -8.97 -14.19 -10.22
CA SER A 435 -7.62 -13.73 -9.81
C SER A 435 -6.69 -13.50 -10.99
N MET A 436 -6.75 -14.36 -12.00
CA MET A 436 -5.90 -14.24 -13.19
C MET A 436 -6.22 -13.00 -14.04
N ASN A 437 -7.39 -12.37 -13.85
CA ASN A 437 -7.74 -11.11 -14.53
C ASN A 437 -7.01 -9.88 -13.96
N ASP A 438 -6.30 -9.98 -12.82
CA ASP A 438 -5.55 -8.86 -12.23
C ASP A 438 -4.19 -8.71 -12.95
N PRO A 439 -3.95 -7.62 -13.72
CA PRO A 439 -2.67 -7.41 -14.39
C PRO A 439 -1.49 -7.27 -13.41
N ALA A 440 -1.75 -6.79 -12.18
CA ALA A 440 -0.71 -6.64 -11.17
C ALA A 440 -0.13 -7.98 -10.70
N LEU A 441 -0.89 -9.08 -10.83
CA LEU A 441 -0.42 -10.43 -10.52
C LEU A 441 0.63 -10.90 -11.53
N HIS A 442 0.39 -10.67 -12.82
CA HIS A 442 1.32 -11.06 -13.90
C HIS A 442 2.63 -10.28 -13.83
N ALA A 443 2.59 -9.01 -13.41
CA ALA A 443 3.80 -8.22 -13.18
C ALA A 443 4.70 -8.79 -12.06
N GLN A 444 4.11 -9.48 -11.09
CA GLN A 444 4.80 -9.95 -9.88
C GLN A 444 5.21 -11.44 -9.94
N ALA A 445 4.53 -12.25 -10.73
CA ALA A 445 4.72 -13.70 -10.76
C ALA A 445 4.52 -14.30 -12.16
N ARG A 446 5.12 -15.48 -12.37
CA ARG A 446 4.82 -16.36 -13.50
C ARG A 446 3.87 -17.46 -12.99
N VAL A 447 2.59 -17.31 -13.29
CA VAL A 447 1.55 -18.15 -12.68
C VAL A 447 0.93 -19.07 -13.73
N PHE A 448 0.76 -20.34 -13.39
CA PHE A 448 0.03 -21.31 -14.20
C PHE A 448 -0.86 -22.19 -13.32
N VAL A 449 -1.86 -22.82 -13.92
CA VAL A 449 -2.85 -23.65 -13.22
C VAL A 449 -2.57 -25.13 -13.47
N ILE A 450 -2.62 -25.93 -12.42
CA ILE A 450 -2.69 -27.39 -12.48
C ILE A 450 -4.13 -27.78 -12.15
N GLY A 451 -4.82 -28.35 -13.14
CA GLY A 451 -6.25 -28.64 -13.01
C GLY A 451 -6.83 -29.25 -14.28
N ASP A 452 -8.15 -29.15 -14.43
CA ASP A 452 -8.86 -29.59 -15.63
C ASP A 452 -9.15 -28.38 -16.56
N LEU A 453 -8.66 -28.44 -17.79
CA LEU A 453 -8.79 -27.33 -18.75
C LEU A 453 -10.26 -26.97 -19.03
N ALA A 454 -11.10 -27.97 -19.29
CA ALA A 454 -12.50 -27.74 -19.66
C ALA A 454 -13.29 -27.13 -18.50
N ARG A 455 -13.00 -27.55 -17.25
CA ARG A 455 -13.60 -26.98 -16.06
C ARG A 455 -13.20 -25.52 -15.84
N LEU A 456 -11.93 -25.18 -16.09
CA LEU A 456 -11.48 -23.79 -16.01
C LEU A 456 -12.16 -22.92 -17.07
N GLU A 457 -12.25 -23.39 -18.31
CA GLU A 457 -12.94 -22.68 -19.40
C GLU A 457 -14.42 -22.43 -19.07
N LEU A 458 -15.10 -23.42 -18.48
CA LEU A 458 -16.46 -23.27 -17.99
C LEU A 458 -16.55 -22.17 -16.91
N ALA A 459 -15.63 -22.18 -15.94
CA ALA A 459 -15.57 -21.17 -14.89
C ALA A 459 -15.27 -19.77 -15.44
N MET A 460 -14.36 -19.65 -16.41
CA MET A 460 -14.04 -18.40 -17.10
C MET A 460 -15.25 -17.82 -17.81
N GLY A 461 -16.05 -18.66 -18.47
CA GLY A 461 -17.34 -18.27 -19.06
C GLY A 461 -18.35 -17.79 -18.03
N LEU A 462 -18.45 -18.46 -16.87
CA LEU A 462 -19.35 -18.07 -15.78
C LEU A 462 -19.00 -16.71 -15.16
N VAL A 463 -17.70 -16.42 -15.01
CA VAL A 463 -17.23 -15.16 -14.40
C VAL A 463 -17.05 -14.02 -15.42
N GLY A 464 -17.18 -14.30 -16.72
CA GLY A 464 -16.97 -13.31 -17.79
C GLY A 464 -15.51 -12.90 -17.93
N SER A 465 -14.56 -13.83 -17.73
CA SER A 465 -13.13 -13.53 -17.90
C SER A 465 -12.81 -13.18 -19.36
N PRO A 466 -12.03 -12.12 -19.63
CA PRO A 466 -11.60 -11.76 -20.97
C PRO A 466 -10.43 -12.61 -21.49
N LEU A 467 -9.86 -13.47 -20.63
CA LEU A 467 -8.67 -14.26 -20.96
C LEU A 467 -9.03 -15.50 -21.78
N THR A 468 -8.03 -16.04 -22.45
CA THR A 468 -8.10 -17.38 -23.07
C THR A 468 -7.37 -18.40 -22.21
N THR A 469 -7.48 -19.69 -22.54
CA THR A 469 -6.70 -20.75 -21.91
C THR A 469 -5.66 -21.29 -22.88
N ARG A 470 -4.54 -21.76 -22.34
CA ARG A 470 -3.51 -22.47 -23.09
C ARG A 470 -3.14 -23.75 -22.38
N ARG A 471 -3.38 -24.89 -23.04
CA ARG A 471 -2.84 -26.16 -22.56
C ARG A 471 -1.32 -26.17 -22.71
N ILE A 472 -0.61 -26.50 -21.63
CA ILE A 472 0.83 -26.73 -21.62
C ILE A 472 1.14 -28.18 -21.27
N GLU A 473 2.22 -28.73 -21.81
CA GLU A 473 2.71 -30.08 -21.48
C GLU A 473 3.78 -30.06 -20.38
N SER A 474 4.44 -28.91 -20.18
CA SER A 474 5.48 -28.69 -19.17
C SER A 474 5.59 -27.21 -18.84
N VAL A 475 6.18 -26.90 -17.67
CA VAL A 475 6.40 -25.53 -17.20
C VAL A 475 7.27 -24.71 -18.16
N ASP A 476 8.24 -25.35 -18.83
CA ASP A 476 9.12 -24.69 -19.80
C ASP A 476 8.40 -24.23 -21.08
N GLY A 477 7.23 -24.83 -21.37
CA GLY A 477 6.38 -24.46 -22.51
C GLY A 477 5.36 -23.35 -22.21
N ALA A 478 5.27 -22.90 -20.96
CA ALA A 478 4.38 -21.83 -20.53
C ALA A 478 4.89 -20.47 -21.02
N LEU A 479 3.96 -19.60 -21.45
CA LEU A 479 4.33 -18.24 -21.88
C LEU A 479 4.20 -17.22 -20.76
N PHE A 480 3.34 -17.46 -19.77
CA PHE A 480 3.03 -16.55 -18.68
C PHE A 480 2.65 -15.15 -19.20
N ASP A 481 1.80 -15.12 -20.23
CA ASP A 481 1.30 -13.89 -20.84
C ASP A 481 0.00 -13.41 -20.20
N GLU A 482 -0.28 -12.12 -20.33
CA GLU A 482 -1.44 -11.46 -19.72
C GLU A 482 -2.76 -11.74 -20.48
N SER A 483 -2.71 -12.48 -21.59
CA SER A 483 -3.84 -12.75 -22.47
C SER A 483 -4.40 -14.17 -22.36
N SER A 484 -3.63 -15.07 -21.72
CA SER A 484 -3.98 -16.48 -21.60
C SER A 484 -3.52 -17.07 -20.26
N ILE A 485 -4.35 -17.95 -19.71
CA ILE A 485 -4.00 -18.76 -18.54
C ILE A 485 -3.34 -20.04 -19.02
N ASP A 486 -2.07 -20.23 -18.68
CA ASP A 486 -1.38 -21.50 -18.90
C ASP A 486 -1.94 -22.58 -17.96
N VAL A 487 -2.34 -23.73 -18.52
CA VAL A 487 -2.97 -24.84 -17.81
C VAL A 487 -2.23 -26.14 -18.07
N LEU A 488 -1.62 -26.68 -17.03
CA LEU A 488 -1.13 -28.05 -17.02
C LEU A 488 -2.33 -28.98 -16.77
N ASP A 489 -2.92 -29.44 -17.86
CA ASP A 489 -4.16 -30.19 -17.89
C ASP A 489 -3.98 -31.62 -17.35
N VAL A 490 -4.74 -31.96 -16.31
CA VAL A 490 -4.78 -33.28 -15.69
C VAL A 490 -6.14 -33.91 -16.04
N PRO A 491 -6.21 -34.70 -17.12
CA PRO A 491 -7.47 -35.18 -17.66
C PRO A 491 -8.10 -36.27 -16.79
N GLY A 492 -9.42 -36.43 -16.90
CA GLY A 492 -10.15 -37.51 -16.24
C GLY A 492 -11.35 -37.05 -15.42
N LEU A 493 -11.66 -35.75 -15.42
CA LEU A 493 -12.91 -35.21 -14.89
C LEU A 493 -14.04 -35.35 -15.92
N ASP A 494 -15.24 -35.69 -15.45
CA ASP A 494 -16.44 -35.64 -16.29
C ASP A 494 -16.77 -34.17 -16.59
N PRO A 495 -16.85 -33.74 -17.87
CA PRO A 495 -17.20 -32.36 -18.21
C PRO A 495 -18.59 -31.96 -17.68
N ASP A 496 -19.49 -32.91 -17.51
CA ASP A 496 -20.87 -32.68 -17.05
C ASP A 496 -21.02 -32.77 -15.52
N LEU A 497 -19.91 -32.95 -14.78
CA LEU A 497 -19.96 -33.07 -13.33
C LEU A 497 -20.59 -31.81 -12.69
N PRO A 498 -21.62 -31.94 -11.84
CA PRO A 498 -22.37 -30.80 -11.31
C PRO A 498 -21.55 -30.02 -10.29
N TRP A 499 -21.74 -28.69 -10.29
CA TRP A 499 -21.17 -27.78 -9.29
C TRP A 499 -21.79 -28.01 -7.91
N GLY A 500 -20.98 -27.91 -6.86
CA GLY A 500 -21.43 -27.91 -5.47
C GLY A 500 -21.82 -29.28 -4.90
N GLU A 501 -21.57 -30.37 -5.62
CA GLU A 501 -21.92 -31.73 -5.17
C GLU A 501 -20.69 -32.56 -4.80
N LEU A 502 -20.80 -33.34 -3.72
CA LEU A 502 -19.73 -34.28 -3.33
C LEU A 502 -19.52 -35.33 -4.42
N SER A 503 -18.30 -35.43 -4.94
CA SER A 503 -17.93 -36.38 -5.98
C SER A 503 -16.60 -37.08 -5.68
N ALA A 504 -16.59 -38.41 -5.81
CA ALA A 504 -15.36 -39.20 -5.73
C ALA A 504 -14.37 -38.83 -6.84
N GLN A 505 -14.87 -38.50 -8.03
CA GLN A 505 -14.05 -38.09 -9.17
C GLN A 505 -13.40 -36.72 -8.92
N ALA A 506 -14.17 -35.76 -8.39
CA ALA A 506 -13.63 -34.44 -8.02
C ALA A 506 -12.56 -34.54 -6.93
N GLY A 507 -12.80 -35.37 -5.90
CA GLY A 507 -11.82 -35.63 -4.86
C GLY A 507 -10.55 -36.32 -5.36
N HIS A 508 -10.69 -37.27 -6.28
CA HIS A 508 -9.54 -37.91 -6.93
C HIS A 508 -8.75 -36.92 -7.80
N ALA A 509 -9.44 -36.07 -8.56
CA ALA A 509 -8.81 -35.04 -9.39
C ALA A 509 -8.02 -34.03 -8.53
N ALA A 510 -8.61 -33.53 -7.43
CA ALA A 510 -7.93 -32.64 -6.49
C ALA A 510 -6.63 -33.24 -5.93
N TYR A 511 -6.62 -34.55 -5.63
CA TYR A 511 -5.40 -35.25 -5.25
C TYR A 511 -4.35 -35.23 -6.36
N LEU A 512 -4.73 -35.54 -7.60
CA LEU A 512 -3.80 -35.56 -8.74
C LEU A 512 -3.20 -34.19 -9.02
N TYR A 513 -3.96 -33.11 -8.83
CA TYR A 513 -3.45 -31.74 -8.98
C TYR A 513 -2.35 -31.44 -7.95
N ILE A 514 -2.55 -31.87 -6.70
CA ILE A 514 -1.55 -31.75 -5.63
C ILE A 514 -0.34 -32.64 -5.90
N GLU A 515 -0.55 -33.89 -6.30
CA GLU A 515 0.53 -34.83 -6.64
C GLU A 515 1.43 -34.25 -7.75
N LYS A 516 0.82 -33.70 -8.81
CA LYS A 516 1.55 -33.04 -9.89
C LYS A 516 2.29 -31.79 -9.41
N ALA A 517 1.69 -30.96 -8.55
CA ALA A 517 2.37 -29.80 -7.97
C ALA A 517 3.59 -30.21 -7.13
N VAL A 518 3.47 -31.30 -6.36
CA VAL A 518 4.58 -31.86 -5.58
C VAL A 518 5.69 -32.40 -6.47
N GLU A 519 5.35 -33.13 -7.53
CA GLU A 519 6.31 -33.60 -8.54
C GLU A 519 7.14 -32.43 -9.09
N LEU A 520 6.49 -31.34 -9.49
CA LEU A 520 7.16 -30.14 -10.02
C LEU A 520 7.99 -29.42 -8.95
N ALA A 521 7.52 -29.36 -7.71
CA ALA A 521 8.26 -28.76 -6.60
C ALA A 521 9.53 -29.55 -6.29
N LEU A 522 9.46 -30.88 -6.23
CA LEU A 522 10.61 -31.76 -6.01
C LEU A 522 11.59 -31.72 -7.19
N ALA A 523 11.10 -31.51 -8.41
CA ALA A 523 11.93 -31.30 -9.60
C ALA A 523 12.57 -29.91 -9.68
N GLY A 524 12.19 -28.96 -8.81
CA GLY A 524 12.66 -27.57 -8.86
C GLY A 524 12.10 -26.76 -10.04
N SER A 525 11.01 -27.23 -10.67
CA SER A 525 10.37 -26.55 -11.80
C SER A 525 9.49 -25.37 -11.37
N ILE A 526 9.13 -25.29 -10.09
CA ILE A 526 8.31 -24.22 -9.50
C ILE A 526 8.93 -23.70 -8.22
N ASP A 527 8.57 -22.47 -7.83
CA ASP A 527 9.13 -21.77 -6.67
C ASP A 527 8.14 -21.70 -5.48
N ALA A 528 6.85 -21.86 -5.76
CA ALA A 528 5.80 -21.94 -4.75
C ALA A 528 4.58 -22.71 -5.27
N ILE A 529 3.81 -23.26 -4.32
CA ILE A 529 2.48 -23.83 -4.58
C ILE A 529 1.43 -22.91 -3.95
N CYS A 530 0.42 -22.51 -4.72
CA CYS A 530 -0.76 -21.83 -4.19
C CYS A 530 -1.97 -22.74 -4.40
N THR A 531 -2.64 -23.14 -3.32
CA THR A 531 -3.74 -24.12 -3.43
C THR A 531 -5.10 -23.43 -3.30
N ALA A 532 -5.99 -23.64 -4.27
CA ALA A 532 -7.41 -23.40 -4.10
C ALA A 532 -8.05 -24.47 -3.17
N PRO A 533 -9.27 -24.24 -2.63
CA PRO A 533 -9.88 -25.14 -1.66
C PRO A 533 -10.17 -26.53 -2.22
N LEU A 534 -10.01 -27.57 -1.38
CA LEU A 534 -10.53 -28.91 -1.65
C LEU A 534 -11.52 -29.38 -0.58
N ASN A 535 -12.36 -30.36 -0.91
CA ASN A 535 -13.27 -30.98 0.05
C ASN A 535 -12.70 -32.30 0.58
N LYS A 536 -12.50 -32.40 1.90
CA LYS A 536 -11.96 -33.60 2.56
C LYS A 536 -12.84 -34.84 2.37
N ALA A 537 -14.16 -34.68 2.40
CA ALA A 537 -15.08 -35.80 2.21
C ALA A 537 -15.02 -36.30 0.75
N ALA A 538 -14.95 -35.39 -0.23
CA ALA A 538 -14.73 -35.77 -1.63
C ALA A 538 -13.39 -36.49 -1.81
N LEU A 539 -12.31 -35.99 -1.20
CA LEU A 539 -10.97 -36.59 -1.22
C LEU A 539 -11.00 -38.05 -0.70
N HIS A 540 -11.69 -38.29 0.42
CA HIS A 540 -11.88 -39.63 0.99
C HIS A 540 -12.71 -40.54 0.10
N LEU A 541 -13.79 -40.01 -0.50
CA LEU A 541 -14.60 -40.75 -1.48
C LEU A 541 -13.79 -41.15 -2.72
N GLY A 542 -12.84 -40.32 -3.13
CA GLY A 542 -11.87 -40.59 -4.20
C GLY A 542 -10.77 -41.59 -3.83
N GLY A 543 -10.79 -42.16 -2.62
CA GLY A 543 -9.84 -43.17 -2.15
C GLY A 543 -8.67 -42.62 -1.34
N HIS A 544 -8.60 -41.30 -1.12
CA HIS A 544 -7.43 -40.62 -0.55
C HIS A 544 -7.70 -40.18 0.89
N LYS A 545 -7.25 -40.98 1.87
CA LYS A 545 -7.63 -40.81 3.29
C LYS A 545 -6.69 -39.86 4.04
N TYR A 546 -6.70 -38.59 3.65
CA TYR A 546 -5.86 -37.57 4.29
C TYR A 546 -6.64 -36.65 5.24
N PRO A 547 -6.02 -36.16 6.32
CA PRO A 547 -6.66 -35.17 7.20
C PRO A 547 -6.93 -33.83 6.52
N GLY A 548 -6.11 -33.41 5.55
CA GLY A 548 -6.23 -32.17 4.79
C GLY A 548 -5.05 -31.97 3.82
N HIS A 549 -4.95 -30.76 3.25
CA HIS A 549 -3.87 -30.39 2.32
C HIS A 549 -2.48 -30.51 2.93
N THR A 550 -2.31 -30.06 4.18
CA THR A 550 -1.00 -29.96 4.83
C THR A 550 -0.37 -31.34 5.03
N GLU A 551 -1.14 -32.32 5.50
CA GLU A 551 -0.66 -33.69 5.71
C GLU A 551 -0.42 -34.41 4.38
N LEU A 552 -1.29 -34.19 3.39
CA LEU A 552 -1.10 -34.73 2.04
C LEU A 552 0.21 -34.24 1.42
N LEU A 553 0.45 -32.92 1.45
CA LEU A 553 1.68 -32.32 0.93
C LEU A 553 2.93 -32.81 1.68
N ALA A 554 2.85 -32.91 3.01
CA ALA A 554 3.96 -33.39 3.82
C ALA A 554 4.32 -34.85 3.48
N GLU A 555 3.33 -35.73 3.35
CA GLU A 555 3.56 -37.13 2.98
C GLU A 555 4.16 -37.26 1.57
N LEU A 556 3.57 -36.59 0.57
CA LEU A 556 4.03 -36.65 -0.82
C LEU A 556 5.43 -36.05 -1.01
N THR A 557 5.82 -35.07 -0.20
CA THR A 557 7.17 -34.48 -0.23
C THR A 557 8.18 -35.22 0.64
N GLY A 558 7.76 -36.22 1.42
CA GLY A 558 8.60 -36.87 2.42
C GLY A 558 9.03 -35.93 3.55
N THR A 559 8.26 -34.87 3.82
CA THR A 559 8.55 -33.87 4.84
C THR A 559 8.01 -34.34 6.19
N PRO A 560 8.86 -34.62 7.20
CA PRO A 560 8.42 -35.20 8.47
C PRO A 560 7.63 -34.21 9.35
N GLU A 561 7.88 -32.92 9.20
CA GLU A 561 7.26 -31.89 10.03
C GLU A 561 7.17 -30.57 9.28
N VAL A 562 6.02 -29.91 9.39
CA VAL A 562 5.75 -28.59 8.84
C VAL A 562 5.24 -27.66 9.93
N SER A 563 5.39 -26.35 9.72
CA SER A 563 4.86 -25.32 10.60
C SER A 563 3.85 -24.45 9.85
N MET A 564 2.82 -24.01 10.56
CA MET A 564 1.87 -23.01 10.06
C MET A 564 2.45 -21.62 10.28
N MET A 565 2.38 -20.80 9.26
CA MET A 565 2.71 -19.38 9.31
C MET A 565 1.51 -18.56 8.82
N LEU A 566 1.31 -17.41 9.45
CA LEU A 566 0.42 -16.36 9.00
C LEU A 566 1.22 -15.13 8.61
N THR A 567 0.68 -14.33 7.71
CA THR A 567 1.26 -13.04 7.32
C THR A 567 0.26 -11.93 7.54
N ALA A 568 0.75 -10.80 8.05
CA ALA A 568 0.09 -9.50 8.05
C ALA A 568 1.07 -8.46 7.50
N PRO A 569 0.60 -7.25 7.13
CA PRO A 569 1.51 -6.18 6.73
C PRO A 569 2.62 -6.01 7.78
N LYS A 570 3.89 -6.16 7.34
CA LYS A 570 5.11 -6.07 8.16
C LYS A 570 5.32 -7.16 9.22
N MET A 571 4.48 -8.19 9.27
CA MET A 571 4.56 -9.22 10.32
C MET A 571 4.35 -10.63 9.76
N ARG A 572 5.25 -11.54 10.12
CA ARG A 572 5.13 -12.98 9.83
C ARG A 572 5.10 -13.73 11.15
N VAL A 573 4.13 -14.61 11.34
CA VAL A 573 3.93 -15.32 12.61
C VAL A 573 3.89 -16.83 12.37
N ILE A 574 4.96 -17.52 12.76
CA ILE A 574 5.06 -18.98 12.68
C ILE A 574 4.70 -19.60 14.02
N HIS A 575 4.02 -20.74 14.00
CA HIS A 575 3.49 -21.37 15.20
C HIS A 575 4.25 -22.65 15.56
N VAL A 576 4.60 -22.79 16.84
CA VAL A 576 5.16 -24.02 17.42
C VAL A 576 4.08 -25.09 17.57
N THR A 577 2.87 -24.67 17.96
CA THR A 577 1.68 -25.55 18.04
C THR A 577 0.45 -24.86 17.43
N THR A 578 -0.44 -25.65 16.83
CA THR A 578 -1.63 -25.16 16.10
C THR A 578 -2.93 -25.72 16.68
N HIS A 579 -3.65 -26.58 15.97
CA HIS A 579 -4.98 -27.08 16.34
C HIS A 579 -4.91 -28.17 17.44
N ILE A 580 -4.67 -27.75 18.68
CA ILE A 580 -4.52 -28.59 19.87
C ILE A 580 -5.06 -27.81 21.08
N GLY A 581 -5.61 -28.49 22.09
CA GLY A 581 -6.09 -27.85 23.31
C GLY A 581 -4.96 -27.11 24.05
N LEU A 582 -5.24 -25.94 24.64
CA LEU A 582 -4.19 -25.07 25.19
C LEU A 582 -3.29 -25.77 26.23
N VAL A 583 -3.86 -26.61 27.10
CA VAL A 583 -3.08 -27.38 28.10
C VAL A 583 -2.14 -28.36 27.40
N ASP A 584 -2.63 -29.08 26.40
CA ASP A 584 -1.84 -30.03 25.63
C ASP A 584 -0.79 -29.32 24.77
N ALA A 585 -1.07 -28.10 24.30
CA ALA A 585 -0.12 -27.25 23.59
C ALA A 585 1.08 -26.92 24.49
N VAL A 586 0.83 -26.42 25.72
CA VAL A 586 1.88 -26.14 26.72
C VAL A 586 2.66 -27.41 27.08
N ALA A 587 1.98 -28.55 27.23
CA ALA A 587 2.63 -29.83 27.49
C ALA A 587 3.53 -30.28 26.33
N LYS A 588 3.09 -30.08 25.09
CA LYS A 588 3.80 -30.50 23.86
C LYS A 588 5.02 -29.64 23.53
N ILE A 589 5.07 -28.38 23.96
CA ILE A 589 6.22 -27.51 23.68
C ILE A 589 7.46 -28.04 24.43
N ASP A 590 8.55 -28.22 23.69
CA ASP A 590 9.88 -28.56 24.19
C ASP A 590 10.97 -27.85 23.38
N GLY A 591 12.19 -27.82 23.92
CA GLY A 591 13.32 -27.13 23.28
C GLY A 591 13.58 -27.59 21.84
N PRO A 592 13.62 -28.90 21.55
CA PRO A 592 13.77 -29.40 20.18
C PRO A 592 12.67 -28.93 19.21
N LEU A 593 11.39 -28.92 19.62
CA LEU A 593 10.28 -28.48 18.78
C LEU A 593 10.34 -26.97 18.51
N VAL A 594 10.72 -26.17 19.52
CA VAL A 594 10.95 -24.73 19.37
C VAL A 594 12.09 -24.47 18.40
N TYR A 595 13.24 -25.14 18.57
CA TYR A 595 14.38 -25.04 17.66
C TYR A 595 13.98 -25.39 16.22
N ARG A 596 13.32 -26.53 15.99
CA ARG A 596 12.90 -26.93 14.63
C ARG A 596 11.93 -25.93 14.00
N THR A 597 11.07 -25.30 14.79
CA THR A 597 10.16 -24.24 14.32
C THR A 597 10.92 -22.96 13.94
N ILE A 598 11.85 -22.50 14.80
CA ILE A 598 12.76 -21.38 14.49
C ILE A 598 13.52 -21.66 13.20
N ARG A 599 14.11 -22.86 13.09
CA ARG A 599 14.92 -23.28 11.94
C ARG A 599 14.12 -23.28 10.65
N ARG A 600 12.90 -23.83 10.64
CA ARG A 600 12.00 -23.79 9.47
C ARG A 600 11.70 -22.36 9.02
N GLY A 601 11.39 -21.47 9.96
CA GLY A 601 11.14 -20.06 9.66
C GLY A 601 12.38 -19.34 9.12
N TYR A 602 13.54 -19.55 9.76
CA TYR A 602 14.82 -19.02 9.31
C TYR A 602 15.17 -19.47 7.89
N ASP A 603 15.07 -20.77 7.61
CA ASP A 603 15.41 -21.36 6.31
C ASP A 603 14.49 -20.82 5.20
N LEU A 604 13.19 -20.64 5.49
CA LEU A 604 12.25 -20.01 4.56
C LEU A 604 12.67 -18.58 4.21
N LEU A 605 12.90 -17.74 5.23
CA LEU A 605 13.22 -16.32 5.01
C LEU A 605 14.57 -16.13 4.32
N ARG A 606 15.56 -16.99 4.63
CA ARG A 606 16.83 -17.05 3.90
C ARG A 606 16.63 -17.37 2.42
N ARG A 607 15.77 -18.34 2.08
CA ARG A 607 15.44 -18.66 0.68
C ARG A 607 14.72 -17.52 -0.02
N ALA A 608 13.89 -16.78 0.71
CA ALA A 608 13.16 -15.60 0.23
C ALA A 608 14.03 -14.31 0.16
N GLY A 609 15.35 -14.42 0.29
CA GLY A 609 16.29 -13.29 0.13
C GLY A 609 16.61 -12.50 1.40
N ILE A 610 16.05 -12.84 2.55
CA ILE A 610 16.38 -12.16 3.82
C ILE A 610 17.67 -12.77 4.39
N GLU A 611 18.79 -12.08 4.19
CA GLU A 611 20.11 -12.65 4.49
C GLU A 611 20.32 -13.03 5.97
N ASN A 612 19.85 -12.19 6.89
CA ASN A 612 19.98 -12.42 8.33
C ASN A 612 18.63 -12.14 9.03
N PRO A 613 17.64 -13.04 8.93
CA PRO A 613 16.32 -12.83 9.48
C PRO A 613 16.37 -12.57 10.99
N HIS A 614 15.79 -11.47 11.44
CA HIS A 614 15.65 -11.17 12.86
C HIS A 614 14.39 -11.83 13.42
N ILE A 615 14.56 -12.80 14.31
CA ILE A 615 13.50 -13.70 14.77
C ILE A 615 13.22 -13.44 16.26
N GLY A 616 12.01 -13.01 16.58
CA GLY A 616 11.55 -12.87 17.96
C GLY A 616 10.76 -14.09 18.40
N VAL A 617 11.10 -14.67 19.54
CA VAL A 617 10.48 -15.90 20.07
C VAL A 617 9.62 -15.55 21.28
N ALA A 618 8.32 -15.82 21.21
CA ALA A 618 7.39 -15.53 22.30
C ALA A 618 7.60 -16.48 23.49
N ALA A 619 7.31 -15.99 24.69
CA ALA A 619 7.18 -16.82 25.88
C ALA A 619 5.87 -17.62 25.89
N ILE A 620 5.78 -18.66 26.73
CA ILE A 620 4.52 -19.34 27.02
C ILE A 620 3.69 -18.48 27.98
N ASN A 621 4.33 -18.03 29.06
CA ASN A 621 3.73 -17.26 30.13
C ASN A 621 3.74 -15.75 29.83
N PRO A 622 2.78 -14.98 30.39
CA PRO A 622 2.85 -13.53 30.34
C PRO A 622 4.16 -13.02 30.94
N HIS A 623 4.66 -11.91 30.40
CA HIS A 623 5.91 -11.27 30.86
C HIS A 623 7.13 -12.21 30.85
N ALA A 624 7.12 -13.24 30.01
CA ALA A 624 8.18 -14.26 29.97
C ALA A 624 8.46 -14.91 31.33
N GLY A 625 7.39 -15.13 32.10
CA GLY A 625 7.46 -15.73 33.44
C GLY A 625 7.90 -14.76 34.54
N GLU A 626 8.23 -13.50 34.22
CA GLU A 626 8.60 -12.44 35.19
C GLU A 626 9.66 -12.93 36.20
N ASN A 627 10.78 -13.45 35.68
CA ASN A 627 11.86 -14.06 36.48
C ASN A 627 11.42 -15.25 37.36
N GLY A 628 10.43 -16.02 36.90
CA GLY A 628 9.89 -17.18 37.61
C GLY A 628 8.75 -16.86 38.58
N LEU A 629 8.23 -15.62 38.59
CA LEU A 629 7.03 -15.26 39.34
C LEU A 629 5.76 -15.83 38.72
N PHE A 630 5.72 -15.98 37.40
CA PHE A 630 4.61 -16.57 36.65
C PHE A 630 5.07 -17.85 35.93
N GLY A 631 4.24 -18.89 36.01
CA GLY A 631 4.55 -20.20 35.45
C GLY A 631 5.33 -21.11 36.41
N TYR A 632 5.84 -22.20 35.86
CA TYR A 632 6.56 -23.27 36.55
C TYR A 632 7.98 -23.46 36.00
N GLY A 633 8.52 -22.46 35.29
CA GLY A 633 9.83 -22.51 34.64
C GLY A 633 9.79 -22.99 33.19
N GLU A 634 8.62 -22.95 32.54
CA GLU A 634 8.44 -23.40 31.16
C GLU A 634 9.35 -22.67 30.18
N GLU A 635 9.60 -21.36 30.35
CA GLU A 635 10.52 -20.61 29.50
C GLU A 635 11.93 -21.22 29.50
N ALA A 636 12.47 -21.51 30.68
CA ALA A 636 13.82 -22.07 30.85
C ALA A 636 13.90 -23.54 30.41
N GLU A 637 12.85 -24.33 30.65
CA GLU A 637 12.81 -25.75 30.32
C GLU A 637 12.52 -26.01 28.83
N LYS A 638 11.57 -25.26 28.26
CA LYS A 638 10.92 -25.60 26.98
C LYS A 638 11.28 -24.66 25.83
N ILE A 639 11.68 -23.41 26.10
CA ILE A 639 11.90 -22.40 25.04
C ILE A 639 13.39 -22.06 24.93
N GLN A 640 14.01 -21.67 26.04
CA GLN A 640 15.40 -21.22 26.11
C GLN A 640 16.39 -22.18 25.43
N PRO A 641 16.32 -23.52 25.64
CA PRO A 641 17.26 -24.44 24.99
C PRO A 641 17.16 -24.42 23.46
N GLY A 642 15.94 -24.22 22.93
CA GLY A 642 15.73 -24.14 21.48
C GLY A 642 16.23 -22.84 20.87
N VAL A 643 16.09 -21.72 21.61
CA VAL A 643 16.64 -20.41 21.21
C VAL A 643 18.17 -20.43 21.26
N GLU A 644 18.76 -20.94 22.34
CA GLU A 644 20.21 -21.06 22.50
C GLU A 644 20.83 -21.95 21.43
N GLN A 645 20.18 -23.06 21.08
CA GLN A 645 20.63 -23.91 19.97
C GLN A 645 20.60 -23.15 18.63
N ALA A 646 19.55 -22.38 18.35
CA ALA A 646 19.48 -21.57 17.14
C ALA A 646 20.59 -20.49 17.11
N GLN A 647 20.82 -19.81 18.24
CA GLN A 647 21.88 -18.81 18.38
C GLN A 647 23.28 -19.42 18.21
N ALA A 648 23.51 -20.62 18.74
CA ALA A 648 24.78 -21.35 18.56
C ALA A 648 25.07 -21.67 17.09
N GLU A 649 24.04 -21.79 16.26
CA GLU A 649 24.14 -21.97 14.80
C GLU A 649 24.20 -20.64 14.03
N GLY A 650 24.28 -19.50 14.72
CA GLY A 650 24.36 -18.17 14.12
C GLY A 650 23.02 -17.60 13.64
N ILE A 651 21.89 -18.20 14.05
CA ILE A 651 20.56 -17.65 13.76
C ILE A 651 20.33 -16.46 14.69
N ASN A 652 19.94 -15.31 14.12
CA ASN A 652 19.58 -14.10 14.85
C ASN A 652 18.19 -14.23 15.50
N ALA A 653 18.09 -15.14 16.48
CA ALA A 653 16.90 -15.37 17.28
C ALA A 653 17.06 -14.77 18.68
N GLU A 654 16.03 -14.07 19.17
CA GLU A 654 15.97 -13.59 20.54
C GLU A 654 14.67 -13.96 21.24
N GLY A 655 14.78 -14.30 22.52
CA GLY A 655 13.68 -14.69 23.38
C GLY A 655 14.09 -15.73 24.42
N PRO A 656 13.14 -16.23 25.23
CA PRO A 656 11.72 -15.91 25.18
C PRO A 656 11.39 -14.46 25.57
N LEU A 657 10.53 -13.81 24.80
CA LEU A 657 10.07 -12.43 25.02
C LEU A 657 8.60 -12.40 25.46
N PRO A 658 8.18 -11.41 26.29
CA PRO A 658 6.77 -11.15 26.53
C PRO A 658 6.01 -10.97 25.19
N ALA A 659 4.99 -11.79 24.96
CA ALA A 659 4.32 -11.86 23.67
C ALA A 659 3.72 -10.52 23.23
N ASP A 660 3.09 -9.79 24.15
CA ASP A 660 2.52 -8.45 23.91
C ASP A 660 3.57 -7.45 23.43
N THR A 661 4.72 -7.41 24.08
CA THR A 661 5.85 -6.53 23.71
C THR A 661 6.45 -6.96 22.37
N LEU A 662 6.58 -8.27 22.15
CA LEU A 662 7.07 -8.83 20.89
C LEU A 662 6.15 -8.47 19.72
N PHE A 663 4.83 -8.66 19.84
CA PHE A 663 3.89 -8.32 18.78
C PHE A 663 3.83 -6.81 18.50
N PHE A 664 3.96 -5.97 19.54
CA PHE A 664 4.06 -4.51 19.36
C PHE A 664 5.29 -4.10 18.55
N LYS A 665 6.46 -4.67 18.85
CA LYS A 665 7.70 -4.44 18.11
C LYS A 665 7.64 -5.04 16.70
N ALA A 666 7.08 -6.23 16.55
CA ALA A 666 6.89 -6.87 15.25
C ALA A 666 6.01 -6.00 14.32
N GLY A 667 4.93 -5.41 14.83
CA GLY A 667 4.10 -4.47 14.06
C GLY A 667 4.82 -3.19 13.61
N ARG A 668 5.94 -2.81 14.26
CA ARG A 668 6.83 -1.71 13.84
C ARG A 668 7.85 -2.12 12.78
N GLY A 669 7.98 -3.43 12.50
CA GLY A 669 8.98 -4.00 11.61
C GLY A 669 10.32 -4.31 12.29
N ASP A 670 10.34 -4.43 13.62
CA ASP A 670 11.56 -4.74 14.36
C ASP A 670 11.99 -6.21 14.20
N TYR A 671 11.07 -7.11 13.79
CA TYR A 671 11.33 -8.53 13.55
C TYR A 671 10.84 -8.95 12.17
N ASP A 672 11.62 -9.78 11.47
CA ASP A 672 11.22 -10.40 10.20
C ASP A 672 10.28 -11.60 10.41
N LEU A 673 10.37 -12.22 11.59
CA LEU A 673 9.58 -13.37 12.02
C LEU A 673 9.29 -13.35 13.52
N VAL A 674 8.03 -13.63 13.87
CA VAL A 674 7.61 -13.94 15.24
C VAL A 674 7.33 -15.44 15.34
N VAL A 675 7.90 -16.09 16.36
CA VAL A 675 7.61 -17.49 16.71
C VAL A 675 6.64 -17.51 17.89
N ALA A 676 5.37 -17.81 17.60
CA ALA A 676 4.31 -17.97 18.59
C ALA A 676 4.25 -19.41 19.12
N MET A 677 4.07 -19.57 20.41
CA MET A 677 4.06 -20.85 21.11
C MET A 677 2.77 -21.65 20.83
N TYR A 678 1.63 -20.99 20.74
CA TYR A 678 0.32 -21.60 20.52
C TYR A 678 -0.58 -20.76 19.62
N HIS A 679 -1.64 -21.39 19.09
CA HIS A 679 -2.53 -20.84 18.07
C HIS A 679 -3.01 -19.41 18.37
N ASP A 680 -3.73 -19.22 19.48
CA ASP A 680 -4.36 -17.92 19.79
C ASP A 680 -3.35 -16.81 20.08
N GLN A 681 -2.14 -17.17 20.55
CA GLN A 681 -1.06 -16.21 20.79
C GLN A 681 -0.64 -15.51 19.50
N GLY A 682 -0.57 -16.24 18.38
CA GLY A 682 -0.21 -15.70 17.08
C GLY A 682 -1.38 -15.25 16.22
N HIS A 683 -2.51 -15.97 16.29
CA HIS A 683 -3.70 -15.65 15.50
C HIS A 683 -4.40 -14.37 15.95
N GLY A 684 -4.47 -14.11 17.26
CA GLY A 684 -5.11 -12.91 17.81
C GLY A 684 -4.54 -11.62 17.23
N PRO A 685 -3.21 -11.38 17.33
CA PRO A 685 -2.56 -10.20 16.77
C PRO A 685 -2.72 -10.06 15.24
N VAL A 686 -2.67 -11.17 14.49
CA VAL A 686 -2.82 -11.14 13.03
C VAL A 686 -4.25 -10.78 12.62
N LYS A 687 -5.27 -11.40 13.23
CA LYS A 687 -6.67 -11.20 12.85
C LYS A 687 -7.21 -9.84 13.29
N VAL A 688 -6.69 -9.23 14.36
CA VAL A 688 -7.08 -7.87 14.79
C VAL A 688 -6.69 -6.80 13.78
N LEU A 689 -5.66 -7.04 12.95
CA LEU A 689 -5.19 -6.10 11.93
C LEU A 689 -6.07 -6.05 10.67
N GLY A 690 -7.25 -6.68 10.69
CA GLY A 690 -8.28 -6.46 9.66
C GLY A 690 -7.98 -7.14 8.32
N LEU A 691 -7.17 -8.20 8.32
CA LEU A 691 -7.07 -9.06 7.13
C LEU A 691 -8.34 -9.92 7.04
N GLU A 692 -9.37 -9.38 6.40
CA GLU A 692 -10.57 -10.13 5.98
C GLU A 692 -10.19 -11.32 5.08
N ASN A 693 -9.04 -11.21 4.40
CA ASN A 693 -8.44 -12.23 3.54
C ASN A 693 -7.29 -12.95 4.25
N GLY A 694 -7.63 -13.92 5.10
CA GLY A 694 -6.62 -14.75 5.75
C GLY A 694 -5.91 -15.69 4.75
N VAL A 695 -4.59 -15.79 4.87
CA VAL A 695 -3.75 -16.71 4.10
C VAL A 695 -3.07 -17.69 5.05
N ASN A 696 -3.27 -18.98 4.80
CA ASN A 696 -2.56 -20.04 5.50
C ASN A 696 -1.29 -20.41 4.73
N ILE A 697 -0.15 -20.32 5.41
CA ILE A 697 1.16 -20.63 4.83
C ILE A 697 1.74 -21.86 5.51
N THR A 698 2.10 -22.85 4.71
CA THR A 698 2.77 -24.07 5.17
C THR A 698 4.27 -23.95 4.91
N VAL A 699 5.05 -24.03 6.00
CA VAL A 699 6.51 -23.87 6.00
C VAL A 699 7.17 -25.20 6.33
N GLY A 700 8.26 -25.52 5.63
CA GLY A 700 9.05 -26.75 5.82
C GLY A 700 9.01 -27.71 4.63
N LEU A 701 8.06 -27.50 3.71
CA LEU A 701 8.04 -28.19 2.41
C LEU A 701 9.22 -27.74 1.52
N PRO A 702 9.55 -28.47 0.43
CA PRO A 702 10.61 -28.10 -0.50
C PRO A 702 10.47 -26.67 -1.06
N VAL A 703 9.22 -26.26 -1.31
CA VAL A 703 8.81 -24.91 -1.70
C VAL A 703 7.75 -24.39 -0.72
N VAL A 704 7.59 -23.07 -0.60
CA VAL A 704 6.51 -22.51 0.23
C VAL A 704 5.15 -22.89 -0.37
N ARG A 705 4.19 -23.23 0.49
CA ARG A 705 2.79 -23.39 0.07
C ARG A 705 1.90 -22.36 0.74
N THR A 706 1.12 -21.65 -0.05
CA THR A 706 0.07 -20.73 0.40
C THR A 706 -1.31 -21.26 0.05
N SER A 707 -2.32 -20.79 0.77
CA SER A 707 -3.70 -21.22 0.62
C SER A 707 -4.64 -20.15 1.11
N VAL A 708 -5.81 -20.08 0.48
CA VAL A 708 -6.95 -19.35 1.03
C VAL A 708 -7.43 -19.99 2.34
N ASP A 709 -8.01 -19.19 3.22
CA ASP A 709 -8.56 -19.62 4.52
C ASP A 709 -10.00 -20.17 4.44
N HIS A 710 -10.69 -20.03 3.30
CA HIS A 710 -12.06 -20.51 3.12
C HIS A 710 -12.14 -21.90 2.45
N GLY A 711 -13.28 -22.58 2.63
CA GLY A 711 -13.54 -23.91 2.05
C GLY A 711 -14.02 -23.87 0.59
N THR A 712 -14.50 -25.01 0.09
CA THR A 712 -14.98 -25.18 -1.30
C THR A 712 -16.28 -24.46 -1.62
N ALA A 713 -17.00 -23.97 -0.59
CA ALA A 713 -18.22 -23.16 -0.71
C ALA A 713 -19.21 -23.71 -1.75
N PHE A 714 -19.55 -24.99 -1.61
CA PHE A 714 -20.43 -25.72 -2.54
C PHE A 714 -21.80 -25.08 -2.75
N ASP A 715 -22.31 -24.35 -1.76
CA ASP A 715 -23.57 -23.61 -1.83
C ASP A 715 -23.54 -22.44 -2.83
N ILE A 716 -22.35 -21.94 -3.19
CA ILE A 716 -22.18 -20.85 -4.16
C ILE A 716 -21.34 -21.24 -5.39
N ALA A 717 -20.84 -22.47 -5.45
CA ALA A 717 -20.07 -22.97 -6.58
C ALA A 717 -20.88 -22.92 -7.89
N GLY A 718 -20.26 -22.43 -8.95
CA GLY A 718 -20.86 -22.24 -10.27
C GLY A 718 -21.83 -21.05 -10.37
N LYS A 719 -21.89 -20.17 -9.36
CA LYS A 719 -22.84 -19.04 -9.30
C LYS A 719 -22.18 -17.67 -9.46
N ASN A 720 -20.86 -17.60 -9.62
CA ASN A 720 -20.08 -16.36 -9.73
C ASN A 720 -20.18 -15.45 -8.47
N LEU A 721 -20.55 -15.99 -7.31
CA LEU A 721 -20.70 -15.21 -6.07
C LEU A 721 -19.43 -15.20 -5.21
N ALA A 722 -18.47 -16.10 -5.47
CA ALA A 722 -17.25 -16.21 -4.67
C ALA A 722 -16.33 -15.00 -4.86
N ASP A 723 -15.84 -14.44 -3.75
CA ASP A 723 -14.77 -13.44 -3.77
C ASP A 723 -13.41 -14.13 -3.94
N HIS A 724 -12.52 -13.48 -4.71
CA HIS A 724 -11.20 -13.97 -5.07
C HIS A 724 -10.07 -13.22 -4.35
N ALA A 725 -10.39 -12.22 -3.51
CA ALA A 725 -9.38 -11.42 -2.81
C ALA A 725 -8.44 -12.28 -1.94
N SER A 726 -8.95 -13.30 -1.25
CA SER A 726 -8.12 -14.26 -0.50
C SER A 726 -7.15 -15.05 -1.40
N MET A 727 -7.54 -15.37 -2.63
CA MET A 727 -6.67 -16.05 -3.59
C MET A 727 -5.55 -15.13 -4.08
N LEU A 728 -5.86 -13.86 -4.36
CA LEU A 728 -4.85 -12.84 -4.70
C LEU A 728 -3.85 -12.67 -3.57
N GLU A 729 -4.31 -12.57 -2.32
CA GLU A 729 -3.42 -12.48 -1.15
C GLU A 729 -2.56 -13.75 -0.98
N ALA A 730 -3.12 -14.94 -1.22
CA ALA A 730 -2.36 -16.18 -1.18
C ALA A 730 -1.25 -16.22 -2.24
N ILE A 731 -1.51 -15.70 -3.44
CA ILE A 731 -0.51 -15.59 -4.52
C ILE A 731 0.54 -14.54 -4.15
N ARG A 732 0.15 -13.36 -3.65
CA ARG A 732 1.07 -12.31 -3.18
C ARG A 732 1.99 -12.80 -2.06
N ALA A 733 1.44 -13.55 -1.10
CA ALA A 733 2.22 -14.18 -0.06
C ALA A 733 3.22 -15.21 -0.62
N ALA A 734 2.82 -15.98 -1.64
CA ALA A 734 3.73 -16.89 -2.34
C ALA A 734 4.85 -16.14 -3.06
N VAL A 735 4.55 -15.01 -3.73
CA VAL A 735 5.59 -14.15 -4.35
C VAL A 735 6.61 -13.69 -3.33
N GLY A 736 6.16 -13.16 -2.19
CA GLY A 736 7.04 -12.62 -1.16
C GLY A 736 7.83 -13.66 -0.36
N LEU A 737 7.56 -14.96 -0.57
CA LEU A 737 8.20 -16.07 0.15
C LEU A 737 8.81 -17.13 -0.78
N ALA A 738 8.66 -16.97 -2.09
CA ALA A 738 9.27 -17.84 -3.09
C ALA A 738 10.80 -17.70 -3.05
N ALA A 739 11.50 -18.77 -3.42
CA ALA A 739 12.96 -18.76 -3.43
C ALA A 739 13.49 -17.78 -4.50
N GLU A 740 14.52 -17.00 -4.17
CA GLU A 740 15.22 -16.19 -5.17
C GLU A 740 15.91 -17.10 -6.20
N ARG A 741 15.45 -17.05 -7.45
CA ARG A 741 16.17 -17.65 -8.59
C ARG A 741 17.22 -16.67 -9.10
N VAL A 742 18.46 -17.10 -9.02
CA VAL A 742 19.57 -16.48 -9.74
C VAL A 742 19.54 -16.97 -11.19
N GLU A 743 19.31 -16.09 -12.16
CA GLU A 743 19.49 -16.43 -13.58
C GLU A 743 20.96 -16.78 -13.84
N VAL A 744 21.22 -18.03 -14.18
CA VAL A 744 22.49 -18.43 -14.79
C VAL A 744 22.39 -18.10 -16.26
N ALA A 745 23.13 -17.07 -16.71
CA ALA A 745 23.21 -16.71 -18.11
C ALA A 745 23.58 -17.95 -18.96
N LYS A 746 22.69 -18.33 -19.88
CA LYS A 746 22.95 -19.36 -20.90
C LYS A 746 23.83 -18.82 -22.02
#